data_AF-A0A8H3HI30-F1
#
_entry.id   AF-A0A8H3HI30-F1
#
_cell.length_a   1.000
_cell.length_b   1.000
_cell.length_c   1.000
_cell.angle_alpha   90.00
_cell.angle_beta   90.00
_cell.angle_gamma   90.00
#
_symmetry.space_group_name_H-M   'P 1'
#
loop_
_entity.id
_entity.type
_entity.pdbx_description
1 polymer ?
#
loop_
_entity_poly.entity_id
_entity_poly.type
_entity_poly.pdbx_seq_one_letter_code
_entity_poly.pdbx_strand_id
1 'polypeptide(L)'
;MPQRRSSLFLHVSSSPNPDTHPTLWEHRLRQRRPISRNPFEKEPVPSGDYGNTVIGSPAIQSDAVKFDEAQADSSHEEPRPNGNHDAEWGEQVPGWLNLFFDLAWTATFSSLTSNNKFREPWDSISYIAFFITAWWLWVSQVSYNVDFYTDDWFHLFFVFLQLLIFGTLAATTRGYDVTNYILHSPGSSELEPYNIMTIRPERYAAEHLTKTSLWVITFVVALSRILLLVQHIRVVIYAKLSSKNSRLPRRLLIVPASLIVSAGLFVAAFMTAWSDWGRQPDGAKVKYACWGSALLVEIIAHTIRFQLDVNRGIQLRSHGSVTGRLSDITTILLGEGLNAIAGTFYAIEQAPGFSAPTGSAVVCCAIIVFFLAYLYFEGAAPLKSVRRRCAWIMMHLPWLLSVILLLEGVKNQLLLSSYLGSVHYIITGISNAIGIQDATRLNATMHPLLLQAGISFDQEYAGLEGMIRSNLSHYENLANETSTAFVNEITKVWYLKIQLSATLNTYLTFMDNDTIPDAVYSKIRRTAMAGDIPELPHYGQIWEQLLKPSISNARYIMAMCGTTLIFLASLNLIQAWPRDRFHWASIFSRYATGVCMLLLLLLNIGSVQVYVAWSDQQLARRAGVFQWIDASCVLPTIALAYMIQFVIDTALVYAAVWHSRKVANREQAET
;
A
#
# COMPACT_ATOMS: atom_id res chain seq x y z
N MET A 1 -45.25 51.75 21.02
CA MET A 1 -44.15 50.78 21.19
C MET A 1 -43.62 50.41 19.82
N PRO A 2 -42.37 50.75 19.44
CA PRO A 2 -41.83 50.33 18.14
C PRO A 2 -41.40 48.86 18.23
N GLN A 3 -41.84 48.07 17.24
CA GLN A 3 -41.49 46.66 17.10
C GLN A 3 -39.96 46.51 16.98
N ARG A 4 -39.34 45.86 17.96
CA ARG A 4 -38.00 45.29 17.84
C ARG A 4 -38.01 44.26 16.70
N ARG A 5 -37.64 44.68 15.48
CA ARG A 5 -37.28 43.74 14.41
C ARG A 5 -36.04 42.99 14.89
N SER A 6 -36.15 41.67 15.00
CA SER A 6 -35.06 40.77 15.39
C SER A 6 -33.83 40.99 14.50
N SER A 7 -32.67 41.19 15.11
CA SER A 7 -31.36 41.42 14.45
C SER A 7 -30.96 40.32 13.46
N LEU A 8 -31.54 39.12 13.56
CA LEU A 8 -31.27 37.98 12.69
C LEU A 8 -31.68 38.19 11.21
N PHE A 9 -32.72 38.99 10.93
CA PHE A 9 -33.19 39.19 9.54
C PHE A 9 -32.68 40.49 8.90
N LEU A 10 -32.03 41.37 9.66
CA LEU A 10 -31.45 42.63 9.15
C LEU A 10 -30.32 42.39 8.13
N HIS A 11 -29.58 41.29 8.29
CA HIS A 11 -28.51 40.91 7.36
C HIS A 11 -28.99 40.16 6.11
N VAL A 12 -30.24 39.67 6.08
CA VAL A 12 -30.78 38.93 4.92
C VAL A 12 -31.14 39.88 3.77
N SER A 13 -31.58 41.10 4.10
CA SER A 13 -31.94 42.14 3.12
C SER A 13 -30.80 43.14 2.82
N SER A 14 -29.68 43.08 3.53
CA SER A 14 -28.56 43.99 3.31
C SER A 14 -27.83 43.65 2.02
N SER A 15 -27.71 44.62 1.11
CA SER A 15 -26.92 44.48 -0.11
C SER A 15 -25.45 44.21 0.21
N PRO A 16 -24.73 43.39 -0.59
CA PRO A 16 -23.28 43.24 -0.44
C PRO A 16 -22.62 44.61 -0.55
N ASN A 17 -22.04 45.12 0.54
CA ASN A 17 -21.32 46.38 0.54
C ASN A 17 -19.85 46.13 0.91
N PRO A 18 -18.89 46.36 -0.01
CA PRO A 18 -17.46 46.14 0.23
C PRO A 18 -16.92 46.96 1.40
N ASP A 19 -17.50 48.13 1.68
CA ASP A 19 -17.02 49.03 2.73
C ASP A 19 -17.44 48.57 4.14
N THR A 20 -18.53 47.79 4.24
CA THR A 20 -19.05 47.29 5.53
C THR A 20 -18.45 45.97 5.97
N HIS A 21 -18.09 45.10 5.01
CA HIS A 21 -17.51 43.79 5.26
C HIS A 21 -16.42 43.49 4.21
N PRO A 22 -15.27 44.19 4.28
CA PRO A 22 -14.21 44.08 3.26
C PRO A 22 -13.66 42.66 3.15
N THR A 23 -13.52 41.96 4.28
CA THR A 23 -13.06 40.55 4.31
C THR A 23 -14.04 39.59 3.63
N LEU A 24 -15.35 39.79 3.80
CA LEU A 24 -16.38 38.97 3.16
C LEU A 24 -16.47 39.26 1.66
N TRP A 25 -16.28 40.52 1.26
CA TRP A 25 -16.23 40.93 -0.14
C TRP A 25 -15.01 40.33 -0.85
N GLU A 26 -13.82 40.41 -0.24
CA GLU A 26 -12.61 39.75 -0.73
C GLU A 26 -12.79 38.23 -0.82
N HIS A 27 -13.40 37.61 0.20
CA HIS A 27 -13.72 36.19 0.16
C HIS A 27 -14.65 35.83 -1.00
N ARG A 28 -15.70 36.62 -1.26
CA ARG A 28 -16.62 36.42 -2.40
C ARG A 28 -15.93 36.64 -3.75
N LEU A 29 -15.03 37.63 -3.83
CA LEU A 29 -14.21 37.86 -5.02
C LEU A 29 -13.28 36.67 -5.29
N ARG A 30 -12.68 36.08 -4.25
CA ARG A 30 -11.89 34.83 -4.36
C ARG A 30 -12.76 33.63 -4.74
N GLN A 31 -13.99 33.53 -4.22
CA GLN A 31 -14.94 32.47 -4.62
C GLN A 31 -15.43 32.61 -6.07
N ARG A 32 -15.41 33.83 -6.63
CA ARG A 32 -15.80 34.08 -8.01
C ARG A 32 -14.72 33.61 -8.97
N ARG A 33 -14.80 32.35 -9.35
CA ARG A 33 -13.88 31.74 -10.31
C ARG A 33 -14.28 32.07 -11.75
N PRO A 34 -13.37 32.59 -12.59
CA PRO A 34 -13.62 32.71 -14.02
C PRO A 34 -13.70 31.33 -14.68
N ILE A 35 -14.25 31.28 -15.89
CA ILE A 35 -14.40 30.04 -16.65
C ILE A 35 -13.04 29.46 -17.06
N SER A 36 -12.12 30.31 -17.51
CA SER A 36 -10.74 29.94 -17.89
C SER A 36 -9.82 31.14 -17.70
N ARG A 37 -8.68 30.95 -17.03
CA ARG A 37 -7.60 31.95 -16.87
C ARG A 37 -6.39 31.63 -17.75
N ASN A 38 -5.56 32.63 -18.04
CA ASN A 38 -4.29 32.42 -18.73
C ASN A 38 -3.21 32.06 -17.69
N PRO A 39 -2.57 30.88 -17.76
CA PRO A 39 -1.56 30.46 -16.78
C PRO A 39 -0.26 31.29 -16.82
N PHE A 40 -0.04 32.07 -17.89
CA PHE A 40 1.16 32.89 -18.08
C PHE A 40 0.98 34.36 -17.68
N GLU A 41 -0.21 34.75 -17.22
CA GLU A 41 -0.48 36.12 -16.80
C GLU A 41 0.13 36.39 -15.42
N LYS A 42 0.89 37.49 -15.28
CA LYS A 42 1.48 37.90 -14.00
C LYS A 42 0.38 38.52 -13.14
N GLU A 43 0.07 37.90 -12.02
CA GLU A 43 -0.79 38.50 -11.01
C GLU A 43 -0.02 39.61 -10.27
N PRO A 44 -0.67 40.74 -9.93
CA PRO A 44 -0.11 41.69 -8.99
C PRO A 44 0.03 40.99 -7.63
N VAL A 45 1.24 41.01 -7.06
CA VAL A 45 1.51 40.48 -5.71
C VAL A 45 0.49 41.12 -4.76
N PRO A 46 -0.29 40.34 -4.00
CA PRO A 46 -1.21 40.92 -3.03
C PRO A 46 -0.38 41.68 -1.99
N SER A 47 -0.54 43.00 -1.95
CA SER A 47 0.03 43.85 -0.91
C SER A 47 -0.73 43.60 0.40
N GLY A 48 -0.24 42.67 1.21
CA GLY A 48 -0.81 42.43 2.53
C GLY A 48 -0.33 41.14 3.14
N ASP A 49 0.57 41.27 4.12
CA ASP A 49 0.92 40.24 5.09
C ASP A 49 -0.30 39.99 5.99
N TYR A 50 -1.19 39.08 5.59
CA TYR A 50 -2.35 38.71 6.41
C TYR A 50 -2.62 37.20 6.33
N GLY A 51 -2.14 36.50 7.34
CA GLY A 51 -2.80 35.36 7.97
C GLY A 51 -3.07 34.14 7.11
N ASN A 52 -2.10 33.22 7.06
CA ASN A 52 -2.38 31.79 6.88
C ASN A 52 -3.25 31.28 8.05
N THR A 53 -4.56 31.51 7.99
CA THR A 53 -5.53 30.70 8.74
C THR A 53 -6.13 29.66 7.81
N VAL A 54 -5.26 28.79 7.31
CA VAL A 54 -5.64 27.42 6.95
C VAL A 54 -5.12 26.59 8.11
N ILE A 55 -5.98 25.75 8.70
CA ILE A 55 -5.60 24.80 9.74
C ILE A 55 -4.51 23.89 9.13
N GLY A 56 -3.26 24.26 9.37
CA GLY A 56 -2.08 23.49 9.00
C GLY A 56 -1.61 22.75 10.24
N SER A 57 -1.45 21.43 10.12
CA SER A 57 -0.56 20.67 10.99
C SER A 57 0.86 21.29 10.92
N PRO A 58 1.64 21.26 12.02
CA PRO A 58 2.83 22.06 12.15
C PRO A 58 3.98 21.45 11.34
N ALA A 59 4.17 21.93 10.11
CA ALA A 59 5.41 21.74 9.37
C ALA A 59 6.20 23.06 9.46
N ILE A 60 7.21 23.02 10.33
CA ILE A 60 8.38 23.90 10.49
C ILE A 60 8.45 25.08 9.49
N GLN A 61 8.03 26.26 9.95
CA GLN A 61 8.44 27.54 9.37
C GLN A 61 9.95 27.70 9.62
N SER A 62 10.75 27.64 8.56
CA SER A 62 12.13 28.11 8.62
C SER A 62 12.10 29.64 8.50
N ASP A 63 12.05 30.33 9.62
CA ASP A 63 12.23 31.79 9.65
C ASP A 63 13.61 32.14 9.10
N ALA A 64 13.62 32.80 7.94
CA ALA A 64 14.80 33.50 7.46
C ALA A 64 15.06 34.68 8.39
N VAL A 65 16.06 34.52 9.26
CA VAL A 65 16.59 35.58 10.13
C VAL A 65 16.98 36.77 9.26
N LYS A 66 16.23 37.87 9.36
CA LYS A 66 16.63 39.19 8.87
C LYS A 66 17.80 39.67 9.73
N PHE A 67 18.98 39.81 9.13
CA PHE A 67 20.05 40.60 9.72
C PHE A 67 19.85 42.07 9.33
N ASP A 68 19.87 42.94 10.32
CA ASP A 68 19.77 44.40 10.17
C ASP A 68 20.90 44.95 9.30
N GLU A 69 20.50 45.82 8.39
CA GLU A 69 21.33 46.49 7.39
C GLU A 69 22.01 47.71 8.05
N ALA A 70 23.31 47.58 8.36
CA ALA A 70 24.16 48.71 8.70
C ALA A 70 24.83 49.27 7.43
N GLN A 71 24.49 50.51 7.14
CA GLN A 71 24.94 51.36 6.04
C GLN A 71 26.47 51.52 5.97
N ALA A 72 27.09 51.17 4.83
CA ALA A 72 28.40 51.69 4.41
C ALA A 72 28.63 51.56 2.89
N ASP A 73 29.02 52.68 2.29
CA ASP A 73 29.42 52.88 0.89
C ASP A 73 30.57 51.96 0.42
N SER A 74 30.47 51.43 -0.81
CA SER A 74 31.39 51.70 -1.94
C SER A 74 31.41 50.56 -2.97
N SER A 75 31.16 50.95 -4.22
CA SER A 75 31.47 50.31 -5.51
C SER A 75 32.16 48.94 -5.51
N HIS A 76 31.38 47.88 -5.76
CA HIS A 76 31.87 46.64 -6.38
C HIS A 76 30.77 46.00 -7.24
N GLU A 77 31.15 45.53 -8.42
CA GLU A 77 30.29 44.84 -9.41
C GLU A 77 29.35 43.82 -8.77
N GLU A 78 28.05 43.97 -9.02
CA GLU A 78 27.04 42.99 -8.61
C GLU A 78 27.35 41.62 -9.23
N PRO A 79 27.58 40.56 -8.42
CA PRO A 79 27.48 39.21 -8.91
C PRO A 79 25.99 38.96 -9.18
N ARG A 80 25.65 38.64 -10.43
CA ARG A 80 24.28 38.24 -10.83
C ARG A 80 23.74 37.26 -9.78
N PRO A 81 22.60 37.54 -9.13
CA PRO A 81 22.04 36.61 -8.16
C PRO A 81 21.69 35.33 -8.92
N ASN A 82 22.30 34.21 -8.54
CA ASN A 82 21.80 32.89 -8.91
C ASN A 82 20.36 32.82 -8.39
N GLY A 83 19.39 33.05 -9.29
CA GLY A 83 17.98 33.10 -8.95
C GLY A 83 17.59 31.83 -8.20
N ASN A 84 16.91 32.00 -7.07
CA ASN A 84 16.40 30.88 -6.30
C ASN A 84 15.37 30.15 -7.17
N HIS A 85 15.76 29.02 -7.78
CA HIS A 85 14.92 28.22 -8.68
C HIS A 85 13.68 27.61 -8.01
N ASP A 86 13.56 27.80 -6.69
CA ASP A 86 12.47 27.31 -5.84
C ASP A 86 11.55 28.44 -5.35
N ALA A 87 11.73 29.68 -5.81
CA ALA A 87 10.79 30.76 -5.53
C ALA A 87 9.45 30.48 -6.21
N GLU A 88 8.47 30.09 -5.40
CA GLU A 88 7.10 29.84 -5.86
C GLU A 88 6.43 31.16 -6.23
N TRP A 89 5.79 31.22 -7.39
CA TRP A 89 5.04 32.39 -7.82
C TRP A 89 3.72 31.98 -8.49
N GLY A 90 2.62 32.63 -8.10
CA GLY A 90 1.27 32.36 -8.59
C GLY A 90 0.36 31.58 -7.61
N GLU A 91 -0.94 31.50 -7.93
CA GLU A 91 -1.95 30.77 -7.14
C GLU A 91 -1.61 29.26 -7.03
N GLN A 92 -1.52 28.74 -5.81
CA GLN A 92 -1.41 27.30 -5.54
C GLN A 92 -2.77 26.61 -5.61
N VAL A 93 -2.76 25.32 -5.93
CA VAL A 93 -3.94 24.47 -5.79
C VAL A 93 -4.40 24.48 -4.33
N PRO A 94 -5.69 24.71 -4.02
CA PRO A 94 -6.20 24.65 -2.66
C PRO A 94 -5.82 23.33 -1.97
N GLY A 95 -5.28 23.41 -0.75
CA GLY A 95 -4.77 22.23 -0.03
C GLY A 95 -5.79 21.10 0.10
N TRP A 96 -7.06 21.42 0.34
CA TRP A 96 -8.14 20.42 0.40
C TRP A 96 -8.32 19.65 -0.91
N LEU A 97 -8.13 20.31 -2.07
CA LEU A 97 -8.30 19.70 -3.39
C LEU A 97 -7.15 18.76 -3.71
N ASN A 98 -5.92 19.13 -3.32
CA ASN A 98 -4.75 18.24 -3.40
C ASN A 98 -4.96 17.00 -2.55
N LEU A 99 -5.34 17.17 -1.28
CA LEU A 99 -5.56 16.07 -0.36
C LEU A 99 -6.71 15.15 -0.81
N PHE A 100 -7.79 15.71 -1.33
CA PHE A 100 -8.91 14.92 -1.85
C PHE A 100 -8.51 14.08 -3.08
N PHE A 101 -7.69 14.66 -3.96
CA PHE A 101 -7.14 13.95 -5.12
C PHE A 101 -6.19 12.81 -4.71
N ASP A 102 -5.33 13.06 -3.73
CA ASP A 102 -4.38 12.07 -3.20
C ASP A 102 -5.14 10.94 -2.49
N LEU A 103 -6.21 11.26 -1.75
CA LEU A 103 -7.10 10.27 -1.13
C LEU A 103 -7.81 9.39 -2.17
N ALA A 104 -8.31 9.97 -3.26
CA ALA A 104 -8.97 9.21 -4.32
C ALA A 104 -7.99 8.28 -5.05
N TRP A 105 -6.76 8.72 -5.29
CA TRP A 105 -5.70 7.87 -5.80
C TRP A 105 -5.42 6.71 -4.83
N THR A 106 -5.25 7.01 -3.55
CA THR A 106 -4.97 5.99 -2.52
C THR A 106 -6.13 4.99 -2.38
N ALA A 107 -7.38 5.42 -2.55
CA ALA A 107 -8.53 4.50 -2.52
C ALA A 107 -8.47 3.45 -3.65
N THR A 108 -7.93 3.80 -4.82
CA THR A 108 -7.72 2.81 -5.91
C THR A 108 -6.79 1.69 -5.49
N PHE A 109 -5.79 2.06 -4.71
CA PHE A 109 -4.77 1.17 -4.21
C PHE A 109 -5.26 0.34 -3.01
N SER A 110 -5.97 0.96 -2.07
CA SER A 110 -6.59 0.29 -0.93
C SER A 110 -7.55 -0.82 -1.41
N SER A 111 -8.37 -0.51 -2.42
CA SER A 111 -9.23 -1.50 -3.08
C SER A 111 -8.45 -2.64 -3.74
N LEU A 112 -7.34 -2.35 -4.42
CA LEU A 112 -6.50 -3.40 -5.03
C LEU A 112 -5.92 -4.34 -3.96
N THR A 113 -5.46 -3.78 -2.85
CA THR A 113 -4.82 -4.52 -1.76
C THR A 113 -5.80 -5.38 -0.99
N SER A 114 -7.03 -4.88 -0.78
CA SER A 114 -8.08 -5.68 -0.14
C SER A 114 -8.59 -6.81 -1.05
N ASN A 115 -8.54 -6.62 -2.37
CA ASN A 115 -9.11 -7.58 -3.32
C ASN A 115 -8.10 -8.60 -3.87
N ASN A 116 -6.80 -8.29 -3.91
CA ASN A 116 -5.77 -9.21 -4.39
C ASN A 116 -5.32 -10.15 -3.27
N LYS A 117 -5.53 -11.44 -3.48
CA LYS A 117 -5.01 -12.49 -2.61
C LYS A 117 -3.64 -12.86 -3.16
N PHE A 118 -2.57 -12.48 -2.46
CA PHE A 118 -1.20 -12.87 -2.81
C PHE A 118 -1.02 -14.38 -2.63
N ARG A 119 -1.53 -15.18 -3.59
CA ARG A 119 -1.50 -16.65 -3.55
C ARG A 119 -0.26 -17.17 -4.26
N GLU A 120 0.08 -16.54 -5.38
CA GLU A 120 1.21 -16.92 -6.21
C GLU A 120 2.18 -15.75 -6.43
N PRO A 121 3.48 -16.03 -6.64
CA PRO A 121 4.46 -15.00 -6.98
C PRO A 121 4.07 -14.16 -8.22
N TRP A 122 3.32 -14.76 -9.14
CA TRP A 122 2.84 -14.10 -10.36
C TRP A 122 1.74 -13.07 -10.11
N ASP A 123 0.89 -13.27 -9.10
CA ASP A 123 -0.12 -12.28 -8.68
C ASP A 123 0.54 -10.95 -8.28
N SER A 124 1.76 -11.04 -7.73
CA SER A 124 2.56 -9.87 -7.35
C SER A 124 2.98 -9.04 -8.57
N ILE A 125 3.19 -9.66 -9.74
CA ILE A 125 3.55 -8.92 -10.96
C ILE A 125 2.38 -8.08 -11.44
N SER A 126 1.18 -8.65 -11.44
CA SER A 126 -0.06 -7.95 -11.78
C SER A 126 -0.28 -6.76 -10.86
N TYR A 127 -0.11 -6.96 -9.56
CA TYR A 127 -0.15 -5.89 -8.58
C TYR A 127 0.86 -4.77 -8.86
N ILE A 128 2.14 -5.11 -9.12
CA ILE A 128 3.19 -4.12 -9.44
C ILE A 128 2.85 -3.34 -10.72
N ALA A 129 2.36 -4.02 -11.77
CA ALA A 129 1.98 -3.38 -13.02
C ALA A 129 0.83 -2.38 -12.85
N PHE A 130 -0.20 -2.73 -12.06
CA PHE A 130 -1.27 -1.81 -11.71
C PHE A 130 -0.75 -0.62 -10.92
N PHE A 131 0.08 -0.87 -9.90
CA PHE A 131 0.66 0.18 -9.06
C PHE A 131 1.48 1.18 -9.89
N ILE A 132 2.34 0.69 -10.79
CA ILE A 132 3.12 1.55 -11.71
C ILE A 132 2.17 2.40 -12.57
N THR A 133 1.10 1.82 -13.10
CA THR A 133 0.14 2.54 -13.93
C THR A 133 -0.60 3.62 -13.14
N ALA A 134 -1.13 3.27 -11.97
CA ALA A 134 -1.85 4.19 -11.08
C ALA A 134 -0.93 5.30 -10.57
N TRP A 135 0.30 4.97 -10.15
CA TRP A 135 1.31 5.94 -9.77
C TRP A 135 1.62 6.90 -10.91
N TRP A 136 1.79 6.37 -12.13
CA TRP A 136 2.09 7.20 -13.29
C TRP A 136 0.93 8.14 -13.67
N LEU A 137 -0.32 7.67 -13.61
CA LEU A 137 -1.53 8.50 -13.73
C LEU A 137 -1.50 9.67 -12.75
N TRP A 138 -1.13 9.41 -11.50
CA TRP A 138 -1.04 10.42 -10.47
C TRP A 138 0.10 11.41 -10.73
N VAL A 139 1.34 10.94 -10.90
CA VAL A 139 2.51 11.81 -11.10
C VAL A 139 2.32 12.74 -12.31
N SER A 140 1.82 12.21 -13.42
CA SER A 140 1.58 13.00 -14.64
C SER A 140 0.55 14.11 -14.41
N GLN A 141 -0.57 13.82 -13.73
CA GLN A 141 -1.58 14.84 -13.41
C GLN A 141 -1.07 15.86 -12.39
N VAL A 142 -0.41 15.41 -11.32
CA VAL A 142 0.14 16.30 -10.29
C VAL A 142 1.17 17.24 -10.89
N SER A 143 2.04 16.73 -11.79
CA SER A 143 3.01 17.55 -12.50
C SER A 143 2.33 18.65 -13.32
N TYR A 144 1.23 18.35 -14.01
CA TYR A 144 0.45 19.36 -14.72
C TYR A 144 -0.13 20.42 -13.76
N ASN A 145 -0.76 19.97 -12.67
CA ASN A 145 -1.37 20.88 -11.70
C ASN A 145 -0.34 21.79 -11.04
N VAL A 146 0.84 21.27 -10.68
CA VAL A 146 1.92 22.07 -10.09
C VAL A 146 2.43 23.15 -11.05
N ASP A 147 2.55 22.82 -12.35
CA ASP A 147 3.14 23.74 -13.32
C ASP A 147 2.18 24.80 -13.86
N PHE A 148 0.89 24.46 -14.00
CA PHE A 148 -0.07 25.24 -14.79
C PHE A 148 -1.40 25.54 -14.11
N TYR A 149 -1.55 25.23 -12.82
CA TYR A 149 -2.81 25.50 -12.12
C TYR A 149 -3.19 26.99 -12.14
N THR A 150 -4.47 27.22 -12.40
CA THR A 150 -5.13 28.51 -12.28
C THR A 150 -6.45 28.27 -11.54
N ASP A 151 -6.85 29.16 -10.62
CA ASP A 151 -8.12 28.99 -9.89
C ASP A 151 -9.31 29.34 -10.81
N ASP A 152 -9.66 28.40 -11.70
CA ASP A 152 -10.76 28.50 -12.65
C ASP A 152 -11.65 27.24 -12.68
N TRP A 153 -12.85 27.40 -13.26
CA TRP A 153 -13.79 26.30 -13.41
C TRP A 153 -13.28 25.19 -14.33
N PHE A 154 -12.45 25.53 -15.32
CA PHE A 154 -11.83 24.54 -16.20
C PHE A 154 -10.97 23.55 -15.41
N HIS A 155 -10.03 24.00 -14.60
CA HIS A 155 -9.20 23.10 -13.81
C HIS A 155 -10.03 22.28 -12.82
N LEU A 156 -10.98 22.91 -12.13
CA LEU A 156 -11.84 22.23 -11.18
C LEU A 156 -12.63 21.10 -11.83
N PHE A 157 -13.20 21.35 -13.01
CA PHE A 157 -13.94 20.34 -13.78
C PHE A 157 -13.05 19.18 -14.21
N PHE A 158 -11.83 19.43 -14.68
CA PHE A 158 -10.91 18.36 -15.07
C PHE A 158 -10.40 17.56 -13.86
N VAL A 159 -10.15 18.20 -12.72
CA VAL A 159 -9.84 17.48 -11.48
C VAL A 159 -11.01 16.58 -11.08
N PHE A 160 -12.25 17.04 -11.19
CA PHE A 160 -13.45 16.22 -11.00
C PHE A 160 -13.50 15.01 -11.94
N LEU A 161 -13.24 15.19 -13.24
CA LEU A 161 -13.20 14.07 -14.19
C LEU A 161 -12.08 13.07 -13.85
N GLN A 162 -10.92 13.56 -13.41
CA GLN A 162 -9.81 12.69 -13.00
C GLN A 162 -10.11 11.95 -11.69
N LEU A 163 -10.91 12.52 -10.79
CA LEU A 163 -11.42 11.82 -9.61
C LEU A 163 -12.35 10.66 -10.00
N LEU A 164 -13.23 10.85 -10.99
CA LEU A 164 -14.07 9.77 -11.52
C LEU A 164 -13.23 8.63 -12.14
N ILE A 165 -12.12 8.97 -12.79
CA ILE A 165 -11.17 7.99 -13.33
C ILE A 165 -10.60 7.13 -12.20
N PHE A 166 -10.09 7.73 -11.12
CA PHE A 166 -9.59 6.96 -9.98
C PHE A 166 -10.71 6.17 -9.29
N GLY A 167 -11.89 6.75 -9.08
CA GLY A 167 -13.04 6.01 -8.54
C GLY A 167 -13.41 4.78 -9.38
N THR A 168 -13.36 4.90 -10.71
CA THR A 168 -13.63 3.77 -11.61
C THR A 168 -12.51 2.72 -11.55
N LEU A 169 -11.23 3.15 -11.52
CA LEU A 169 -10.10 2.24 -11.35
C LEU A 169 -10.23 1.44 -10.04
N ALA A 170 -10.59 2.11 -8.94
CA ALA A 170 -10.83 1.47 -7.64
C ALA A 170 -11.92 0.40 -7.69
N ALA A 171 -13.00 0.63 -8.44
CA ALA A 171 -14.10 -0.33 -8.57
C ALA A 171 -13.72 -1.57 -9.41
N THR A 172 -12.74 -1.45 -10.30
CA THR A 172 -12.36 -2.50 -11.26
C THR A 172 -11.16 -3.35 -10.84
N THR A 173 -10.65 -3.18 -9.63
CA THR A 173 -9.46 -3.90 -9.15
C THR A 173 -9.69 -5.40 -8.91
N ARG A 174 -10.94 -5.84 -8.73
CA ARG A 174 -11.28 -7.25 -8.52
C ARG A 174 -11.01 -8.10 -9.77
N GLY A 175 -10.20 -9.14 -9.62
CA GLY A 175 -9.90 -10.09 -10.71
C GLY A 175 -8.95 -9.53 -11.78
N TYR A 176 -8.23 -8.44 -11.47
CA TYR A 176 -7.19 -7.91 -12.33
C TYR A 176 -5.94 -8.77 -12.26
N ASP A 177 -5.61 -9.42 -13.36
CA ASP A 177 -4.35 -10.14 -13.51
C ASP A 177 -3.82 -10.03 -14.95
N VAL A 178 -2.58 -9.56 -15.05
CA VAL A 178 -1.84 -9.28 -16.29
C VAL A 178 -1.37 -10.58 -16.96
N THR A 179 -1.15 -11.64 -16.19
CA THR A 179 -0.66 -12.92 -16.70
C THR A 179 -1.74 -13.74 -17.38
N ASN A 180 -3.01 -13.42 -17.11
CA ASN A 180 -4.15 -14.02 -17.78
C ASN A 180 -4.05 -13.90 -19.31
N TYR A 181 -4.34 -15.01 -19.98
CA TYR A 181 -4.24 -15.21 -21.42
C TYR A 181 -2.82 -15.17 -22.00
N ILE A 182 -1.78 -14.95 -21.18
CA ILE A 182 -0.37 -15.10 -21.57
C ILE A 182 0.21 -16.41 -21.03
N LEU A 183 -0.09 -16.73 -19.77
CA LEU A 183 0.44 -17.89 -19.04
C LEU A 183 -0.66 -18.85 -18.60
N HIS A 184 -1.83 -18.34 -18.19
CA HIS A 184 -2.96 -19.15 -17.71
C HIS A 184 -4.30 -18.55 -18.16
N SER A 185 -5.37 -19.35 -18.17
CA SER A 185 -6.73 -18.87 -18.42
C SER A 185 -7.42 -18.49 -17.09
N PRO A 186 -8.26 -17.43 -17.02
CA PRO A 186 -8.94 -17.07 -15.77
C PRO A 186 -9.69 -18.26 -15.15
N GLY A 187 -9.44 -18.52 -13.86
CA GLY A 187 -10.02 -19.66 -13.14
C GLY A 187 -9.43 -21.04 -13.50
N SER A 188 -8.28 -21.09 -14.18
CA SER A 188 -7.53 -22.30 -14.49
C SER A 188 -6.02 -22.08 -14.28
N SER A 189 -5.30 -23.13 -13.89
CA SER A 189 -3.83 -23.11 -13.77
C SER A 189 -3.11 -23.39 -15.10
N GLU A 190 -3.84 -23.62 -16.19
CA GLU A 190 -3.29 -23.89 -17.53
C GLU A 190 -4.00 -23.03 -18.59
N LEU A 191 -3.28 -22.75 -19.68
CA LEU A 191 -3.83 -22.11 -20.89
C LEU A 191 -4.73 -23.08 -21.64
N GLU A 192 -6.03 -22.95 -21.40
CA GLU A 192 -7.05 -23.74 -22.10
C GLU A 192 -7.89 -22.87 -23.05
N PRO A 193 -8.26 -23.39 -24.25
CA PRO A 193 -9.11 -22.68 -25.19
C PRO A 193 -10.52 -22.46 -24.62
N TYR A 194 -11.07 -21.27 -24.88
CA TYR A 194 -12.39 -20.90 -24.41
C TYR A 194 -13.48 -21.69 -25.15
N ASN A 195 -14.20 -22.56 -24.43
CA ASN A 195 -15.35 -23.28 -24.96
C ASN A 195 -16.56 -23.14 -24.02
N ILE A 196 -17.59 -22.43 -24.50
CA ILE A 196 -18.80 -22.13 -23.73
C ILE A 196 -19.62 -23.38 -23.38
N MET A 197 -19.48 -24.46 -24.13
CA MET A 197 -20.25 -25.69 -23.93
C MET A 197 -19.70 -26.56 -22.79
N THR A 198 -18.45 -26.35 -22.38
CA THR A 198 -17.74 -27.20 -21.39
C THR A 198 -17.26 -26.41 -20.17
N ILE A 199 -17.57 -25.12 -20.07
CA ILE A 199 -17.06 -24.25 -19.01
C ILE A 199 -17.84 -24.42 -17.71
N ARG A 200 -17.12 -24.42 -16.57
CA ARG A 200 -17.73 -24.43 -15.25
C ARG A 200 -18.34 -23.05 -14.91
N PRO A 201 -19.45 -22.96 -14.16
CA PRO A 201 -20.08 -21.68 -13.80
C PRO A 201 -19.13 -20.70 -13.08
N GLU A 202 -18.31 -21.21 -12.15
CA GLU A 202 -17.32 -20.41 -11.42
C GLU A 202 -16.26 -19.82 -12.36
N ARG A 203 -15.79 -20.61 -13.32
CA ARG A 203 -14.81 -20.17 -14.32
C ARG A 203 -15.39 -19.13 -15.25
N TYR A 204 -16.64 -19.29 -15.67
CA TYR A 204 -17.35 -18.29 -16.46
C TYR A 204 -17.47 -16.95 -15.72
N ALA A 205 -17.80 -16.99 -14.41
CA ALA A 205 -17.89 -15.78 -13.59
C ALA A 205 -16.51 -15.09 -13.45
N ALA A 206 -15.44 -15.85 -13.19
CA ALA A 206 -14.09 -15.32 -13.10
C ALA A 206 -13.63 -14.66 -14.42
N GLU A 207 -13.88 -15.33 -15.55
CA GLU A 207 -13.54 -14.80 -16.86
C GLU A 207 -14.35 -13.55 -17.23
N HIS A 208 -15.65 -13.53 -16.93
CA HIS A 208 -16.49 -12.36 -17.16
C HIS A 208 -15.99 -11.16 -16.35
N LEU A 209 -15.61 -11.38 -15.09
CA LEU A 209 -15.06 -10.35 -14.21
C LEU A 209 -13.73 -9.80 -14.76
N THR A 210 -12.77 -10.68 -15.09
CA THR A 210 -11.46 -10.26 -15.62
C THR A 210 -11.60 -9.53 -16.96
N LYS A 211 -12.49 -10.00 -17.85
CA LYS A 211 -12.76 -9.33 -19.13
C LYS A 211 -13.32 -7.92 -18.93
N THR A 212 -14.34 -7.79 -18.10
CA THR A 212 -14.99 -6.49 -17.85
C THR A 212 -14.06 -5.53 -17.13
N SER A 213 -13.34 -5.99 -16.10
CA SER A 213 -12.31 -5.23 -15.39
C SER A 213 -11.25 -4.68 -16.35
N LEU A 214 -10.63 -5.53 -17.18
CA LEU A 214 -9.53 -5.11 -18.04
C LEU A 214 -9.96 -4.12 -19.13
N TRP A 215 -11.14 -4.34 -19.71
CA TRP A 215 -11.71 -3.41 -20.69
C TRP A 215 -11.98 -2.04 -20.05
N VAL A 216 -12.56 -2.00 -18.85
CA VAL A 216 -12.80 -0.74 -18.15
C VAL A 216 -11.48 -0.06 -17.75
N ILE A 217 -10.48 -0.79 -17.27
CA ILE A 217 -9.16 -0.22 -16.92
C ILE A 217 -8.51 0.42 -18.15
N THR A 218 -8.42 -0.32 -19.26
CA THR A 218 -7.80 0.21 -20.49
C THR A 218 -8.55 1.44 -21.03
N PHE A 219 -9.88 1.45 -20.92
CA PHE A 219 -10.72 2.60 -21.27
C PHE A 219 -10.40 3.82 -20.41
N VAL A 220 -10.43 3.65 -19.09
CA VAL A 220 -10.29 4.73 -18.12
C VAL A 220 -8.88 5.32 -18.16
N VAL A 221 -7.85 4.48 -18.36
CA VAL A 221 -6.47 4.94 -18.57
C VAL A 221 -6.37 5.75 -19.86
N ALA A 222 -6.94 5.27 -20.98
CA ALA A 222 -6.96 6.01 -22.25
C ALA A 222 -7.68 7.36 -22.10
N LEU A 223 -8.85 7.37 -21.45
CA LEU A 223 -9.62 8.58 -21.18
C LEU A 223 -8.83 9.58 -20.35
N SER A 224 -8.13 9.13 -19.30
CA SER A 224 -7.25 9.98 -18.49
C SER A 224 -6.18 10.67 -19.33
N ARG A 225 -5.56 9.96 -20.29
CA ARG A 225 -4.55 10.56 -21.19
C ARG A 225 -5.14 11.56 -22.15
N ILE A 226 -6.35 11.31 -22.65
CA ILE A 226 -7.08 12.28 -23.49
C ILE A 226 -7.41 13.55 -22.70
N LEU A 227 -7.88 13.42 -21.45
CA LEU A 227 -8.17 14.59 -20.60
C LEU A 227 -6.91 15.41 -20.31
N LEU A 228 -5.81 14.74 -19.95
CA LEU A 228 -4.52 15.39 -19.71
C LEU A 228 -3.96 16.03 -20.99
N LEU A 229 -4.18 15.41 -22.15
CA LEU A 229 -3.83 15.99 -23.45
C LEU A 229 -4.62 17.28 -23.72
N VAL A 230 -5.93 17.31 -23.47
CA VAL A 230 -6.75 18.53 -23.63
C VAL A 230 -6.25 19.66 -22.73
N GLN A 231 -5.91 19.34 -21.48
CA GLN A 231 -5.30 20.26 -20.52
C GLN A 231 -3.97 20.85 -21.04
N HIS A 232 -3.09 20.03 -21.60
CA HIS A 232 -1.82 20.48 -22.17
C HIS A 232 -2.00 21.26 -23.48
N ILE A 233 -2.95 20.88 -24.33
CA ILE A 233 -3.29 21.62 -25.57
C ILE A 233 -3.74 23.03 -25.22
N ARG A 234 -4.59 23.19 -24.19
CA ARG A 234 -5.00 24.50 -23.67
C ARG A 234 -3.79 25.36 -23.31
N VAL A 235 -2.84 24.81 -22.56
CA VAL A 235 -1.62 25.54 -22.16
C VAL A 235 -0.81 25.98 -23.38
N VAL A 236 -0.69 25.13 -24.41
CA VAL A 236 -0.01 25.47 -25.67
C VAL A 236 -0.73 26.61 -26.40
N ILE A 237 -2.07 26.62 -26.42
CA ILE A 237 -2.87 27.69 -27.02
C ILE A 237 -2.63 29.02 -26.29
N TYR A 238 -2.69 29.04 -24.96
CA TYR A 238 -2.41 30.24 -24.17
C TYR A 238 -0.97 30.71 -24.29
N ALA A 239 0.00 29.78 -24.36
CA ALA A 239 1.40 30.13 -24.62
C ALA A 239 1.56 30.83 -25.97
N LYS A 240 0.86 30.37 -27.01
CA LYS A 240 0.87 30.99 -28.34
C LYS A 240 0.23 32.38 -28.31
N LEU A 241 -0.90 32.54 -27.61
CA LEU A 241 -1.62 33.80 -27.48
C LEU A 241 -0.81 34.85 -26.70
N SER A 242 -0.11 34.42 -25.65
CA SER A 242 0.72 35.30 -24.81
C SER A 242 2.05 35.67 -25.47
N SER A 243 2.60 34.78 -26.30
CA SER A 243 3.87 34.95 -27.02
C SER A 243 3.69 35.72 -28.35
N LYS A 244 3.07 36.91 -28.31
CA LYS A 244 2.73 37.71 -29.51
C LYS A 244 3.89 37.99 -30.48
N ASN A 245 5.16 37.85 -30.07
CA ASN A 245 6.32 38.12 -30.94
C ASN A 245 7.51 37.13 -30.80
N SER A 246 7.43 36.10 -29.95
CA SER A 246 8.50 35.11 -29.77
C SER A 246 8.11 33.74 -30.32
N ARG A 247 9.10 32.97 -30.81
CA ARG A 247 8.88 31.57 -31.24
C ARG A 247 8.41 30.74 -30.04
N LEU A 248 7.31 30.01 -30.21
CA LEU A 248 6.83 29.02 -29.24
C LEU A 248 7.99 28.15 -28.75
N PRO A 249 8.19 28.00 -27.44
CA PRO A 249 9.24 27.12 -26.93
C PRO A 249 8.91 25.69 -27.37
N ARG A 250 9.70 25.14 -28.31
CA ARG A 250 9.58 23.72 -28.76
C ARG A 250 9.55 22.73 -27.59
N ARG A 251 10.09 23.13 -26.43
CA ARG A 251 10.12 22.37 -25.18
C ARG A 251 8.74 22.12 -24.56
N LEU A 252 7.79 23.06 -24.71
CA LEU A 252 6.42 22.89 -24.22
C LEU A 252 5.62 21.87 -25.05
N LEU A 253 6.08 21.56 -26.27
CA LEU A 253 5.44 20.60 -27.17
C LEU A 253 5.87 19.14 -26.91
N ILE A 254 6.94 18.90 -26.15
CA ILE A 254 7.46 17.55 -25.89
C ILE A 254 6.41 16.68 -25.18
N VAL A 255 5.82 17.18 -24.09
CA VAL A 255 4.80 16.43 -23.33
C VAL A 255 3.52 16.21 -24.14
N PRO A 256 2.89 17.24 -24.76
CA PRO A 256 1.73 17.03 -25.61
C PRO A 256 1.97 16.02 -26.74
N ALA A 257 3.12 16.08 -27.42
CA ALA A 257 3.45 15.12 -28.47
C ALA A 257 3.54 13.69 -27.93
N SER A 258 4.16 13.49 -26.78
CA SER A 258 4.22 12.18 -26.12
C SER A 258 2.85 11.67 -25.68
N LEU A 259 1.97 12.57 -25.21
CA LEU A 259 0.59 12.24 -24.82
C LEU A 259 -0.26 11.83 -26.01
N ILE A 260 -0.06 12.41 -27.21
CA ILE A 260 -0.75 11.97 -28.43
C ILE A 260 -0.36 10.53 -28.78
N VAL A 261 0.94 10.23 -28.77
CA VAL A 261 1.44 8.87 -29.05
C VAL A 261 0.93 7.88 -28.01
N SER A 262 1.05 8.23 -26.72
CA SER A 262 0.59 7.38 -25.62
C SER A 262 -0.92 7.16 -25.62
N ALA A 263 -1.73 8.21 -25.81
CA ALA A 263 -3.18 8.09 -25.92
C ALA A 263 -3.58 7.18 -27.09
N GLY A 264 -2.90 7.29 -28.24
CA GLY A 264 -3.09 6.39 -29.37
C GLY A 264 -2.79 4.92 -29.03
N LEU A 265 -1.69 4.67 -28.31
CA LEU A 265 -1.32 3.32 -27.87
C LEU A 265 -2.29 2.76 -26.82
N PHE A 266 -2.79 3.58 -25.90
CA PHE A 266 -3.81 3.17 -24.92
C PHE A 266 -5.16 2.89 -25.56
N VAL A 267 -5.56 3.69 -26.56
CA VAL A 267 -6.76 3.40 -27.37
C VAL A 267 -6.58 2.09 -28.15
N ALA A 268 -5.40 1.82 -28.70
CA ALA A 268 -5.11 0.53 -29.34
C ALA A 268 -5.20 -0.65 -28.35
N ALA A 269 -4.69 -0.47 -27.12
CA ALA A 269 -4.82 -1.46 -26.05
C ALA A 269 -6.28 -1.70 -25.65
N PHE A 270 -7.10 -0.64 -25.62
CA PHE A 270 -8.54 -0.74 -25.39
C PHE A 270 -9.27 -1.47 -26.53
N MET A 271 -8.98 -1.12 -27.79
CA MET A 271 -9.61 -1.76 -28.95
C MET A 271 -9.27 -3.26 -29.03
N THR A 272 -8.03 -3.63 -28.68
CA THR A 272 -7.63 -5.03 -28.59
C THR A 272 -8.28 -5.75 -27.41
N ALA A 273 -8.48 -5.10 -26.26
CA ALA A 273 -9.20 -5.65 -25.11
C ALA A 273 -10.70 -5.86 -25.36
N TRP A 274 -11.32 -4.99 -26.16
CA TRP A 274 -12.72 -5.14 -26.58
C TRP A 274 -12.90 -6.34 -27.53
N SER A 275 -11.95 -6.54 -28.43
CA SER A 275 -11.99 -7.61 -29.43
C SER A 275 -11.80 -9.00 -28.83
N ASP A 276 -12.44 -10.00 -29.41
CA ASP A 276 -12.21 -11.41 -29.05
C ASP A 276 -10.75 -11.85 -29.31
N TRP A 277 -10.05 -11.15 -30.22
CA TRP A 277 -8.63 -11.37 -30.47
C TRP A 277 -7.74 -11.11 -29.24
N GLY A 278 -8.14 -10.18 -28.35
CA GLY A 278 -7.40 -9.87 -27.13
C GLY A 278 -7.39 -10.98 -26.07
N ARG A 279 -8.16 -12.07 -26.27
CA ARG A 279 -8.16 -13.29 -25.46
C ARG A 279 -7.20 -14.35 -25.96
N GLN A 280 -6.77 -14.25 -27.22
CA GLN A 280 -5.76 -15.15 -27.76
C GLN A 280 -4.38 -14.74 -27.24
N PRO A 281 -3.45 -15.69 -27.07
CA PRO A 281 -2.12 -15.40 -26.50
C PRO A 281 -1.37 -14.32 -27.27
N ASP A 282 -1.52 -14.29 -28.61
CA ASP A 282 -0.84 -13.28 -29.43
C ASP A 282 -1.48 -11.89 -29.31
N GLY A 283 -2.81 -11.81 -29.27
CA GLY A 283 -3.51 -10.55 -29.02
C GLY A 283 -3.29 -10.02 -27.60
N ALA A 284 -3.20 -10.91 -26.60
CA ALA A 284 -2.87 -10.55 -25.23
C ALA A 284 -1.47 -9.94 -25.13
N LYS A 285 -0.45 -10.53 -25.78
CA LYS A 285 0.91 -9.96 -25.84
C LYS A 285 0.93 -8.56 -26.44
N VAL A 286 0.25 -8.35 -27.58
CA VAL A 286 0.18 -7.04 -28.24
C VAL A 286 -0.47 -6.00 -27.34
N LYS A 287 -1.58 -6.34 -26.69
CA LYS A 287 -2.29 -5.46 -25.73
C LYS A 287 -1.36 -4.95 -24.62
N TYR A 288 -0.63 -5.84 -23.96
CA TYR A 288 0.30 -5.45 -22.90
C TYR A 288 1.56 -4.75 -23.42
N ALA A 289 2.03 -5.09 -24.62
CA ALA A 289 3.13 -4.37 -25.27
C ALA A 289 2.75 -2.93 -25.60
N CYS A 290 1.54 -2.69 -26.12
CA CYS A 290 1.00 -1.34 -26.35
C CYS A 290 0.87 -0.56 -25.05
N TRP A 291 0.37 -1.19 -23.98
CA TRP A 291 0.28 -0.56 -22.66
C TRP A 291 1.66 -0.17 -22.10
N GLY A 292 2.60 -1.12 -22.04
CA GLY A 292 3.94 -0.88 -21.50
C GLY A 292 4.72 0.19 -22.29
N SER A 293 4.63 0.16 -23.62
CA SER A 293 5.26 1.17 -24.48
C SER A 293 4.65 2.56 -24.30
N ALA A 294 3.33 2.68 -24.11
CA ALA A 294 2.67 3.96 -23.85
C ALA A 294 3.21 4.62 -22.57
N LEU A 295 3.31 3.85 -21.47
CA LEU A 295 3.89 4.33 -20.21
C LEU A 295 5.35 4.76 -20.38
N LEU A 296 6.16 3.94 -21.08
CA LEU A 296 7.58 4.22 -21.29
C LEU A 296 7.81 5.52 -22.08
N VAL A 297 7.02 5.76 -23.14
CA VAL A 297 7.08 6.99 -23.94
C VAL A 297 6.79 8.22 -23.07
N GLU A 298 5.78 8.15 -22.19
CA GLU A 298 5.46 9.25 -21.28
C GLU A 298 6.54 9.48 -20.23
N ILE A 299 7.08 8.41 -19.63
CA ILE A 299 8.15 8.48 -18.63
C ILE A 299 9.37 9.19 -19.20
N ILE A 300 9.79 8.82 -20.40
CA ILE A 300 10.92 9.44 -21.09
C ILE A 300 10.64 10.92 -21.35
N ALA A 301 9.45 11.26 -21.86
CA ALA A 301 9.08 12.64 -22.17
C ALA A 301 9.07 13.56 -20.94
N HIS A 302 8.52 13.08 -19.81
CA HIS A 302 8.51 13.83 -18.55
C HIS A 302 9.91 13.92 -17.94
N THR A 303 10.73 12.87 -18.02
CA THR A 303 12.12 12.89 -17.55
C THR A 303 12.94 13.94 -18.29
N ILE A 304 12.82 13.99 -19.62
CA ILE A 304 13.47 15.01 -20.46
C ILE A 304 12.98 16.41 -20.06
N ARG A 305 11.68 16.57 -19.80
CA ARG A 305 11.11 17.85 -19.36
C ARG A 305 11.69 18.32 -18.02
N PHE A 306 11.74 17.45 -17.01
CA PHE A 306 12.24 17.78 -15.67
C PHE A 306 13.73 18.14 -15.64
N GLN A 307 14.52 17.67 -16.62
CA GLN A 307 15.95 17.95 -16.71
C GLN A 307 16.28 19.26 -17.45
N LEU A 308 15.31 19.87 -18.13
CA LEU A 308 15.56 21.04 -18.98
C LEU A 308 15.18 22.34 -18.24
N ASP A 309 16.19 23.16 -17.94
CA ASP A 309 15.96 24.51 -17.39
C ASP A 309 15.18 25.37 -18.39
N VAL A 310 14.00 25.86 -17.98
CA VAL A 310 13.16 26.76 -18.78
C VAL A 310 13.71 28.19 -18.67
N ASN A 311 14.83 28.45 -19.35
CA ASN A 311 15.57 29.70 -19.20
C ASN A 311 15.23 30.75 -20.29
N ARG A 312 13.97 30.87 -20.72
CA ARG A 312 13.55 31.81 -21.78
C ARG A 312 12.19 32.48 -21.52
N GLY A 313 12.11 33.29 -20.45
CA GLY A 313 11.00 34.25 -20.24
C GLY A 313 9.63 33.67 -19.86
N ILE A 314 9.47 32.34 -19.89
CA ILE A 314 8.32 31.62 -19.34
C ILE A 314 8.84 30.98 -18.06
N GLN A 315 8.64 31.65 -16.93
CA GLN A 315 8.84 31.01 -15.63
C GLN A 315 7.72 29.96 -15.46
N LEU A 316 8.00 28.83 -14.83
CA LEU A 316 6.97 27.88 -14.39
C LEU A 316 6.57 28.27 -12.96
N ARG A 317 5.28 28.19 -12.60
CA ARG A 317 4.74 28.77 -11.36
C ARG A 317 5.38 28.20 -10.08
N SER A 318 5.67 26.91 -10.00
CA SER A 318 6.55 26.34 -8.96
C SER A 318 6.86 24.89 -9.29
N HIS A 319 8.01 24.37 -8.83
CA HIS A 319 8.30 22.94 -8.76
C HIS A 319 8.53 22.45 -7.32
N GLY A 320 8.43 23.33 -6.32
CA GLY A 320 8.61 23.02 -4.89
C GLY A 320 7.45 22.23 -4.30
N SER A 321 6.23 22.45 -4.80
CA SER A 321 5.00 21.82 -4.29
C SER A 321 4.89 20.32 -4.56
N VAL A 322 5.62 19.74 -5.53
CA VAL A 322 5.62 18.28 -5.76
C VAL A 322 6.20 17.53 -4.56
N THR A 323 7.21 18.09 -3.90
CA THR A 323 7.84 17.52 -2.70
C THR A 323 6.84 17.42 -1.56
N GLY A 324 6.06 18.48 -1.32
CA GLY A 324 5.00 18.48 -0.31
C GLY A 324 3.94 17.40 -0.61
N ARG A 325 3.53 17.28 -1.88
CA ARG A 325 2.56 16.26 -2.28
C ARG A 325 3.06 14.82 -2.17
N LEU A 326 4.35 14.58 -2.42
CA LEU A 326 4.97 13.27 -2.21
C LEU A 326 5.05 12.89 -0.72
N SER A 327 5.18 13.88 0.16
CA SER A 327 5.08 13.70 1.61
C SER A 327 3.62 13.42 2.03
N ASP A 328 2.66 14.14 1.46
CA ASP A 328 1.23 13.95 1.75
C ASP A 328 0.75 12.55 1.33
N ILE A 329 1.02 12.13 0.09
CA ILE A 329 0.64 10.78 -0.41
C ILE A 329 1.28 9.67 0.41
N THR A 330 2.53 9.86 0.85
CA THR A 330 3.22 8.93 1.76
C THR A 330 2.49 8.80 3.09
N THR A 331 2.09 9.93 3.67
CA THR A 331 1.33 9.97 4.94
C THR A 331 0.00 9.24 4.81
N ILE A 332 -0.75 9.51 3.73
CA ILE A 332 -2.04 8.88 3.47
C ILE A 332 -1.86 7.37 3.31
N LEU A 333 -0.82 6.94 2.59
CA LEU A 333 -0.53 5.53 2.35
C LEU A 333 -0.13 4.78 3.63
N LEU A 334 0.67 5.39 4.50
CA LEU A 334 0.96 4.85 5.84
C LEU A 334 -0.33 4.74 6.67
N GLY A 335 -1.22 5.73 6.56
CA GLY A 335 -2.54 5.72 7.18
C GLY A 335 -3.43 4.57 6.72
N GLU A 336 -3.49 4.29 5.41
CA GLU A 336 -4.23 3.14 4.88
C GLU A 336 -3.64 1.80 5.34
N GLY A 337 -2.32 1.65 5.34
CA GLY A 337 -1.68 0.44 5.85
C GLY A 337 -1.94 0.24 7.34
N LEU A 338 -1.94 1.31 8.14
CA LEU A 338 -2.34 1.26 9.54
C LEU A 338 -3.82 0.86 9.70
N ASN A 339 -4.71 1.41 8.88
CA ASN A 339 -6.14 1.05 8.88
C ASN A 339 -6.35 -0.44 8.54
N ALA A 340 -5.60 -0.96 7.56
CA ALA A 340 -5.64 -2.38 7.21
C ALA A 340 -5.15 -3.29 8.35
N ILE A 341 -4.08 -2.90 9.06
CA ILE A 341 -3.61 -3.62 10.24
C ILE A 341 -4.64 -3.53 11.38
N ALA A 342 -5.18 -2.34 11.66
CA ALA A 342 -6.20 -2.16 12.69
C ALA A 342 -7.47 -2.98 12.42
N GLY A 343 -7.87 -3.12 11.15
CA GLY A 343 -8.99 -3.97 10.75
C GLY A 343 -8.81 -5.44 11.15
N THR A 344 -7.57 -5.93 11.28
CA THR A 344 -7.30 -7.31 11.73
C THR A 344 -7.49 -7.50 13.23
N PHE A 345 -7.50 -6.43 14.03
CA PHE A 345 -7.63 -6.55 15.48
C PHE A 345 -8.98 -7.12 15.90
N TYR A 346 -10.05 -6.88 15.13
CA TYR A 346 -11.35 -7.51 15.38
C TYR A 346 -11.27 -9.05 15.38
N ALA A 347 -10.54 -9.63 14.42
CA ALA A 347 -10.33 -11.08 14.38
C ALA A 347 -9.48 -11.58 15.56
N ILE A 348 -8.52 -10.77 16.02
CA ILE A 348 -7.67 -11.08 17.18
C ILE A 348 -8.47 -11.00 18.49
N GLU A 349 -9.40 -10.05 18.62
CA GLU A 349 -10.27 -9.93 19.80
C GLU A 349 -11.26 -11.10 19.91
N GLN A 350 -11.71 -11.62 18.77
CA GLN A 350 -12.57 -12.81 18.73
C GLN A 350 -11.79 -14.12 18.91
N ALA A 351 -10.46 -14.06 18.93
CA ALA A 351 -9.63 -15.24 18.91
C ALA A 351 -9.72 -16.07 20.21
N PRO A 352 -9.80 -17.41 20.08
CA PRO A 352 -9.65 -18.32 21.21
C PRO A 352 -8.25 -18.19 21.84
N GLY A 353 -8.18 -17.73 23.08
CA GLY A 353 -6.93 -17.68 23.87
C GLY A 353 -5.99 -16.55 23.43
N PHE A 354 -6.16 -15.36 24.02
CA PHE A 354 -5.22 -14.26 23.83
C PHE A 354 -3.85 -14.61 24.43
N SER A 355 -2.88 -14.89 23.57
CA SER A 355 -1.54 -15.32 23.99
C SER A 355 -0.58 -14.13 24.14
N ALA A 356 0.41 -14.24 25.03
CA ALA A 356 1.45 -13.23 25.19
C ALA A 356 2.24 -12.95 23.87
N PRO A 357 2.57 -13.96 23.04
CA PRO A 357 3.12 -13.74 21.70
C PRO A 357 2.23 -12.85 20.81
N THR A 358 0.92 -13.09 20.80
CA THR A 358 -0.05 -12.30 20.01
C THR A 358 -0.06 -10.83 20.45
N GLY A 359 -0.10 -10.56 21.76
CA GLY A 359 -0.03 -9.20 22.29
C GLY A 359 1.29 -8.50 21.93
N SER A 360 2.42 -9.21 21.99
CA SER A 360 3.72 -8.67 21.60
C SER A 360 3.78 -8.33 20.10
N ALA A 361 3.17 -9.16 19.25
CA ALA A 361 3.10 -8.93 17.80
C ALA A 361 2.34 -7.64 17.46
N VAL A 362 1.22 -7.37 18.16
CA VAL A 362 0.45 -6.13 17.98
C VAL A 362 1.28 -4.89 18.33
N VAL A 363 2.01 -4.93 19.45
CA VAL A 363 2.92 -3.84 19.85
C VAL A 363 4.04 -3.66 18.82
N CYS A 364 4.61 -4.75 18.32
CA CYS A 364 5.63 -4.69 17.26
C CYS A 364 5.11 -4.04 15.97
N CYS A 365 3.86 -4.30 15.56
CA CYS A 365 3.26 -3.65 14.40
C CYS A 365 3.20 -2.12 14.57
N ALA A 366 2.78 -1.63 15.74
CA ALA A 366 2.74 -0.20 16.03
C ALA A 366 4.14 0.44 15.97
N ILE A 367 5.15 -0.25 16.52
CA ILE A 367 6.55 0.18 16.47
C ILE A 367 7.06 0.29 15.02
N ILE A 368 6.75 -0.70 14.18
CA ILE A 368 7.16 -0.73 12.76
C ILE A 368 6.56 0.47 12.02
N VAL A 369 5.24 0.69 12.12
CA VAL A 369 4.57 1.81 11.44
C VAL A 369 5.10 3.16 11.89
N PHE A 370 5.28 3.34 13.20
CA PHE A 370 5.81 4.59 13.77
C PHE A 370 7.23 4.89 13.26
N PHE A 371 8.15 3.93 13.35
CA PHE A 371 9.53 4.15 12.90
C PHE A 371 9.64 4.27 11.39
N LEU A 372 8.78 3.59 10.62
CA LEU A 372 8.72 3.75 9.18
C LEU A 372 8.35 5.19 8.79
N ALA A 373 7.37 5.78 9.48
CA ALA A 373 7.00 7.18 9.31
C ALA A 373 8.14 8.12 9.75
N TYR A 374 8.71 7.90 10.93
CA TYR A 374 9.78 8.72 11.49
C TYR A 374 11.01 8.78 10.57
N LEU A 375 11.50 7.63 10.10
CA LEU A 375 12.71 7.57 9.27
C LEU A 375 12.55 8.24 7.90
N TYR A 376 11.31 8.32 7.39
CA TYR A 376 10.97 9.04 6.17
C TYR A 376 10.97 10.55 6.37
N PHE A 377 10.18 11.07 7.33
CA PHE A 377 10.02 12.51 7.52
C PHE A 377 11.27 13.18 8.11
N GLU A 378 11.90 12.57 9.11
CA GLU A 378 13.06 13.16 9.80
C GLU A 378 14.36 12.96 9.01
N GLY A 379 14.38 12.01 8.06
CA GLY A 379 15.55 11.73 7.22
C GLY A 379 15.77 12.74 6.08
N ALA A 380 14.83 13.66 5.85
CA ALA A 380 14.77 14.50 4.65
C ALA A 380 15.54 15.83 4.82
N ALA A 381 16.75 15.92 4.25
CA ALA A 381 17.44 17.20 4.08
C ALA A 381 16.87 18.02 2.90
N PRO A 382 16.92 19.36 2.90
CA PRO A 382 16.35 20.17 1.81
C PRO A 382 17.03 19.88 0.46
N LEU A 383 16.22 19.71 -0.58
CA LEU A 383 16.66 19.51 -1.97
C LEU A 383 17.41 20.74 -2.48
N LYS A 384 18.59 20.54 -3.10
CA LYS A 384 19.43 21.66 -3.59
C LYS A 384 19.67 21.68 -5.10
N SER A 385 19.27 20.64 -5.85
CA SER A 385 19.63 20.56 -7.29
C SER A 385 18.48 20.10 -8.18
N VAL A 386 18.28 20.82 -9.29
CA VAL A 386 17.26 20.54 -10.31
C VAL A 386 17.48 19.19 -10.99
N ARG A 387 18.73 18.83 -11.32
CA ARG A 387 19.06 17.58 -12.02
C ARG A 387 18.70 16.31 -11.23
N ARG A 388 18.72 16.37 -9.90
CA ARG A 388 18.40 15.22 -9.03
C ARG A 388 16.92 15.13 -8.71
N ARG A 389 16.15 16.19 -8.97
CA ARG A 389 14.70 16.25 -8.68
C ARG A 389 13.92 15.15 -9.39
N CYS A 390 14.17 14.94 -10.69
CA CYS A 390 13.50 13.88 -11.44
C CYS A 390 13.81 12.49 -10.89
N ALA A 391 15.10 12.21 -10.61
CA ALA A 391 15.51 10.94 -10.03
C ALA A 391 14.89 10.72 -8.65
N TRP A 392 14.76 11.78 -7.84
CA TRP A 392 14.14 11.74 -6.52
C TRP A 392 12.64 11.43 -6.61
N ILE A 393 11.89 12.10 -7.50
CA ILE A 393 10.47 11.81 -7.75
C ILE A 393 10.30 10.36 -8.23
N MET A 394 11.14 9.90 -9.17
CA MET A 394 11.08 8.52 -9.66
C MET A 394 11.44 7.49 -8.59
N MET A 395 12.31 7.83 -7.63
CA MET A 395 12.69 6.95 -6.52
C MET A 395 11.56 6.77 -5.49
N HIS A 396 10.56 7.65 -5.45
CA HIS A 396 9.38 7.45 -4.61
C HIS A 396 8.55 6.24 -5.06
N LEU A 397 8.53 5.92 -6.37
CA LEU A 397 7.80 4.76 -6.88
C LEU A 397 8.27 3.43 -6.22
N PRO A 398 9.55 3.02 -6.32
CA PRO A 398 10.01 1.78 -5.70
C PRO A 398 9.95 1.85 -4.18
N TRP A 399 10.15 3.03 -3.58
CA TRP A 399 10.04 3.21 -2.13
C TRP A 399 8.60 2.97 -1.63
N LEU A 400 7.60 3.64 -2.21
CA LEU A 400 6.19 3.47 -1.85
C LEU A 400 5.73 2.04 -2.10
N LEU A 401 6.09 1.45 -3.24
CA LEU A 401 5.77 0.05 -3.53
C LEU A 401 6.29 -0.89 -2.43
N SER A 402 7.54 -0.69 -2.01
CA SER A 402 8.15 -1.49 -0.95
C SER A 402 7.50 -1.26 0.42
N VAL A 403 7.17 -0.02 0.78
CA VAL A 403 6.46 0.34 2.03
C VAL A 403 5.13 -0.39 2.10
N ILE A 404 4.40 -0.38 1.02
CA ILE A 404 3.10 -1.03 0.94
C ILE A 404 3.22 -2.54 1.10
N LEU A 405 4.11 -3.17 0.33
CA LEU A 405 4.33 -4.61 0.40
C LEU A 405 4.79 -5.02 1.80
N LEU A 406 5.54 -4.16 2.50
CA LEU A 406 5.89 -4.36 3.90
C LEU A 406 4.66 -4.27 4.81
N LEU A 407 3.82 -3.25 4.70
CA LEU A 407 2.61 -3.09 5.54
C LEU A 407 1.63 -4.25 5.33
N GLU A 408 1.44 -4.68 4.09
CA GLU A 408 0.65 -5.86 3.75
C GLU A 408 1.27 -7.15 4.28
N GLY A 409 2.60 -7.29 4.19
CA GLY A 409 3.34 -8.38 4.80
C GLY A 409 3.18 -8.44 6.33
N VAL A 410 3.26 -7.28 6.99
CA VAL A 410 3.06 -7.14 8.45
C VAL A 410 1.64 -7.55 8.84
N LYS A 411 0.63 -7.09 8.10
CA LYS A 411 -0.78 -7.49 8.29
C LYS A 411 -0.96 -9.01 8.18
N ASN A 412 -0.46 -9.61 7.10
CA ASN A 412 -0.60 -11.05 6.85
C ASN A 412 0.16 -11.89 7.87
N GLN A 413 1.33 -11.42 8.32
CA GLN A 413 2.10 -12.07 9.38
C GLN A 413 1.41 -11.99 10.74
N LEU A 414 0.78 -10.85 11.06
CA LEU A 414 0.01 -10.69 12.28
C LEU A 414 -1.18 -11.66 12.33
N LEU A 415 -1.92 -11.79 11.23
CA LEU A 415 -3.00 -12.77 11.09
C LEU A 415 -2.48 -14.21 11.25
N LEU A 416 -1.38 -14.55 10.57
CA LEU A 416 -0.79 -15.89 10.67
C LEU A 416 -0.33 -16.22 12.10
N SER A 417 0.38 -15.31 12.77
CA SER A 417 0.86 -15.53 14.14
C SER A 417 -0.30 -15.66 15.14
N SER A 418 -1.34 -14.84 14.98
CA SER A 418 -2.53 -14.89 15.83
C SER A 418 -3.31 -16.19 15.63
N TYR A 419 -3.46 -16.62 14.38
CA TYR A 419 -4.06 -17.91 14.05
C TYR A 419 -3.27 -19.08 14.63
N LEU A 420 -1.95 -19.13 14.43
CA LEU A 420 -1.09 -20.21 14.95
C LEU A 420 -1.13 -20.26 16.49
N GLY A 421 -1.12 -19.11 17.16
CA GLY A 421 -1.27 -19.03 18.61
C GLY A 421 -2.62 -19.58 19.10
N SER A 422 -3.71 -19.21 18.43
CA SER A 422 -5.06 -19.68 18.77
C SER A 422 -5.23 -21.18 18.54
N VAL A 423 -4.72 -21.69 17.42
CA VAL A 423 -4.73 -23.12 17.10
C VAL A 423 -3.89 -23.89 18.10
N HIS A 424 -2.71 -23.39 18.48
CA HIS A 424 -1.87 -24.04 19.48
C HIS A 424 -2.57 -24.09 20.85
N TYR A 425 -3.24 -23.02 21.26
CA TYR A 425 -4.03 -22.97 22.49
C TYR A 425 -5.16 -24.02 22.47
N ILE A 426 -5.96 -24.07 21.39
CA ILE A 426 -7.05 -25.03 21.25
C ILE A 426 -6.51 -26.47 21.24
N ILE A 427 -5.53 -26.77 20.38
CA ILE A 427 -4.99 -28.13 20.24
C ILE A 427 -4.39 -28.63 21.55
N THR A 428 -3.65 -27.78 22.25
CA THR A 428 -3.05 -28.15 23.55
C THR A 428 -4.13 -28.34 24.61
N GLY A 429 -5.16 -27.50 24.63
CA GLY A 429 -6.31 -27.63 25.53
C GLY A 429 -7.07 -28.94 25.31
N ILE A 430 -7.38 -29.27 24.05
CA ILE A 430 -8.06 -30.52 23.71
C ILE A 430 -7.15 -31.73 24.02
N SER A 431 -5.84 -31.64 23.75
CA SER A 431 -4.87 -32.72 24.04
C SER A 431 -4.78 -33.03 25.53
N ASN A 432 -4.73 -31.98 26.37
CA ASN A 432 -4.73 -32.14 27.82
C ASN A 432 -6.04 -32.74 28.34
N ALA A 433 -7.16 -32.51 27.64
CA ALA A 433 -8.45 -33.07 28.02
C ALA A 433 -8.58 -34.57 27.74
N ILE A 434 -7.81 -35.15 26.81
CA ILE A 434 -7.85 -36.59 26.47
C ILE A 434 -7.52 -37.47 27.69
N GLY A 435 -6.63 -37.00 28.57
CA GLY A 435 -6.23 -37.75 29.76
C GLY A 435 -7.28 -37.77 30.88
N ILE A 436 -8.37 -37.02 30.75
CA ILE A 436 -9.39 -36.87 31.80
C ILE A 436 -10.39 -38.02 31.70
N GLN A 437 -10.33 -38.95 32.66
CA GLN A 437 -11.25 -40.09 32.74
C GLN A 437 -12.62 -39.73 33.33
N ASP A 438 -12.72 -38.62 34.07
CA ASP A 438 -13.96 -38.15 34.69
C ASP A 438 -14.79 -37.33 33.69
N ALA A 439 -15.96 -37.86 33.31
CA ALA A 439 -16.86 -37.24 32.34
C ALA A 439 -17.31 -35.83 32.74
N THR A 440 -17.47 -35.56 34.05
CA THR A 440 -17.89 -34.22 34.52
C THR A 440 -16.77 -33.19 34.32
N ARG A 441 -15.53 -33.58 34.60
CA ARG A 441 -14.34 -32.74 34.40
C ARG A 441 -13.99 -32.60 32.92
N LEU A 442 -14.19 -33.65 32.12
CA LEU A 442 -14.03 -33.60 30.67
C LEU A 442 -15.00 -32.57 30.08
N ASN A 443 -16.28 -32.64 30.44
CA ASN A 443 -17.29 -31.68 29.98
C ASN A 443 -16.94 -30.25 30.39
N ALA A 444 -16.62 -30.03 31.68
CA ALA A 444 -16.24 -28.72 32.19
C ALA A 444 -15.01 -28.11 31.48
N THR A 445 -14.11 -28.93 30.93
CA THR A 445 -12.90 -28.49 30.22
C THR A 445 -13.16 -28.31 28.71
N MET A 446 -13.82 -29.28 28.07
CA MET A 446 -14.03 -29.30 26.62
C MET A 446 -15.11 -28.31 26.16
N HIS A 447 -16.17 -28.12 26.96
CA HIS A 447 -17.28 -27.24 26.60
C HIS A 447 -16.83 -25.79 26.34
N PRO A 448 -16.11 -25.09 27.24
CA PRO A 448 -15.64 -23.73 26.95
C PRO A 448 -14.62 -23.68 25.82
N LEU A 449 -13.73 -24.67 25.69
CA LEU A 449 -12.70 -24.71 24.64
C LEU A 449 -13.31 -24.84 23.24
N LEU A 450 -14.28 -25.75 23.07
CA LEU A 450 -14.94 -25.96 21.78
C LEU A 450 -15.86 -24.80 21.43
N LEU A 451 -16.54 -24.20 22.41
CA LEU A 451 -17.33 -23.00 22.18
C LEU A 451 -16.48 -21.85 21.65
N GLN A 452 -15.28 -21.64 22.18
CA GLN A 452 -14.36 -20.63 21.66
C GLN A 452 -13.86 -20.95 20.24
N ALA A 453 -13.88 -22.22 19.82
CA ALA A 453 -13.61 -22.65 18.44
C ALA A 453 -14.88 -22.67 17.55
N GLY A 454 -16.03 -22.22 18.06
CA GLY A 454 -17.30 -22.22 17.32
C GLY A 454 -17.95 -23.59 17.15
N ILE A 455 -17.63 -24.56 18.03
CA ILE A 455 -18.13 -25.94 17.97
C ILE A 455 -18.95 -26.22 19.23
N SER A 456 -20.10 -26.89 19.08
CA SER A 456 -20.88 -27.34 20.23
C SER A 456 -20.40 -28.72 20.71
N PHE A 457 -19.98 -28.80 21.98
CA PHE A 457 -19.53 -30.06 22.58
C PHE A 457 -20.65 -31.10 22.57
N ASP A 458 -21.89 -30.70 22.87
CA ASP A 458 -23.02 -31.62 22.96
C ASP A 458 -23.32 -32.34 21.63
N GLN A 459 -23.25 -31.62 20.49
CA GLN A 459 -23.47 -32.24 19.18
C GLN A 459 -22.33 -33.20 18.81
N GLU A 460 -21.08 -32.80 19.05
CA GLU A 460 -19.92 -33.65 18.73
C GLU A 460 -19.84 -34.87 19.65
N TYR A 461 -20.20 -34.73 20.94
CA TYR A 461 -20.24 -35.82 21.89
C TYR A 461 -21.38 -36.81 21.58
N ALA A 462 -22.56 -36.32 21.22
CA ALA A 462 -23.65 -37.17 20.73
C ALA A 462 -23.26 -37.91 19.43
N GLY A 463 -22.49 -37.27 18.55
CA GLY A 463 -21.91 -37.90 17.37
C GLY A 463 -20.93 -39.04 17.70
N LEU A 464 -20.07 -38.85 18.72
CA LEU A 464 -19.18 -39.88 19.23
C LEU A 464 -19.96 -41.08 19.79
N GLU A 465 -20.96 -40.83 20.65
CA GLU A 465 -21.81 -41.89 21.20
C GLU A 465 -22.51 -42.68 20.10
N GLY A 466 -22.96 -42.00 19.04
CA GLY A 466 -23.53 -42.61 17.84
C GLY A 466 -22.56 -43.54 17.12
N MET A 467 -21.33 -43.09 16.86
CA MET A 467 -20.28 -43.90 16.21
C MET A 467 -19.87 -45.12 17.05
N ILE A 468 -19.76 -44.94 18.36
CA ILE A 468 -19.46 -46.03 19.30
C ILE A 468 -20.60 -47.05 19.25
N ARG A 469 -21.85 -46.62 19.37
CA ARG A 469 -23.03 -47.51 19.41
C ARG A 469 -23.23 -48.27 18.10
N SER A 470 -23.09 -47.62 16.94
CA SER A 470 -23.27 -48.27 15.63
C SER A 470 -22.20 -49.32 15.32
N ASN A 471 -20.97 -49.08 15.77
CA ASN A 471 -19.86 -49.99 15.48
C ASN A 471 -19.74 -51.12 16.51
N LEU A 472 -20.09 -50.89 17.78
CA LEU A 472 -20.13 -51.95 18.80
C LEU A 472 -21.21 -53.00 18.54
N SER A 473 -22.36 -52.63 17.97
CA SER A 473 -23.41 -53.60 17.58
C SER A 473 -22.95 -54.61 16.52
N HIS A 474 -21.83 -54.36 15.85
CA HIS A 474 -21.26 -55.28 14.87
C HIS A 474 -20.30 -56.33 15.49
N TYR A 475 -19.89 -56.14 16.75
CA TYR A 475 -18.81 -56.91 17.39
C TYR A 475 -19.18 -57.45 18.80
N GLU A 476 -20.47 -57.75 19.05
CA GLU A 476 -20.98 -58.23 20.36
C GLU A 476 -20.28 -59.48 20.94
N ASN A 477 -19.44 -60.18 20.17
CA ASN A 477 -18.78 -61.43 20.57
C ASN A 477 -17.25 -61.33 20.82
N LEU A 478 -16.66 -60.13 20.89
CA LEU A 478 -15.21 -59.96 21.07
C LEU A 478 -14.80 -59.84 22.56
N ALA A 479 -13.60 -60.32 22.90
CA ALA A 479 -13.03 -60.23 24.25
C ALA A 479 -12.94 -58.77 24.75
N ASN A 480 -13.06 -58.55 26.06
CA ASN A 480 -13.06 -57.20 26.65
C ASN A 480 -11.85 -56.35 26.24
N GLU A 481 -10.67 -56.94 26.07
CA GLU A 481 -9.46 -56.23 25.64
C GLU A 481 -9.57 -55.67 24.21
N THR A 482 -10.14 -56.43 23.27
CA THR A 482 -10.27 -55.97 21.88
C THR A 482 -11.36 -54.92 21.71
N SER A 483 -12.40 -54.94 22.53
CA SER A 483 -13.42 -53.89 22.60
C SER A 483 -12.83 -52.56 23.10
N THR A 484 -12.00 -52.60 24.15
CA THR A 484 -11.32 -51.39 24.65
C THR A 484 -10.33 -50.77 23.65
N ALA A 485 -9.58 -51.61 22.94
CA ALA A 485 -8.69 -51.13 21.87
C ALA A 485 -9.46 -50.46 20.73
N PHE A 486 -10.62 -51.02 20.36
CA PHE A 486 -11.47 -50.48 19.31
C PHE A 486 -12.12 -49.13 19.68
N VAL A 487 -12.64 -49.01 20.92
CA VAL A 487 -13.17 -47.74 21.43
C VAL A 487 -12.08 -46.66 21.46
N ASN A 488 -10.84 -47.03 21.79
CA ASN A 488 -9.71 -46.09 21.77
C ASN A 488 -9.44 -45.58 20.35
N GLU A 489 -9.47 -46.44 19.32
CA GLU A 489 -9.29 -46.02 17.92
C GLU A 489 -10.42 -45.09 17.44
N ILE A 490 -11.69 -45.39 17.74
CA ILE A 490 -12.81 -44.49 17.42
C ILE A 490 -12.65 -43.13 18.12
N THR A 491 -12.23 -43.14 19.38
CA THR A 491 -12.02 -41.91 20.15
C THR A 491 -10.88 -41.07 19.57
N LYS A 492 -9.79 -41.69 19.10
CA LYS A 492 -8.70 -40.99 18.38
C LYS A 492 -9.18 -40.35 17.07
N VAL A 493 -10.03 -41.04 16.32
CA VAL A 493 -10.60 -40.51 15.07
C VAL A 493 -11.52 -39.32 15.32
N TRP A 494 -12.41 -39.44 16.29
CA TRP A 494 -13.27 -38.34 16.72
C TRP A 494 -12.45 -37.12 17.17
N TYR A 495 -11.37 -37.36 17.91
CA TYR A 495 -10.46 -36.31 18.34
C TYR A 495 -9.82 -35.57 17.16
N LEU A 496 -9.29 -36.28 16.16
CA LEU A 496 -8.73 -35.67 14.95
C LEU A 496 -9.77 -34.87 14.17
N LYS A 497 -11.03 -35.34 14.13
CA LYS A 497 -12.14 -34.63 13.50
C LYS A 497 -12.47 -33.33 14.21
N ILE A 498 -12.50 -33.33 15.54
CA ILE A 498 -12.70 -32.12 16.34
C ILE A 498 -11.55 -31.13 16.12
N GLN A 499 -10.30 -31.59 16.15
CA GLN A 499 -9.15 -30.72 15.90
C GLN A 499 -9.22 -30.09 14.51
N LEU A 500 -9.61 -30.85 13.48
CA LEU A 500 -9.74 -30.33 12.12
C LEU A 500 -10.83 -29.25 12.05
N SER A 501 -11.99 -29.54 12.62
CA SER A 501 -13.13 -28.62 12.63
C SER A 501 -12.79 -27.34 13.40
N ALA A 502 -12.12 -27.48 14.54
CA ALA A 502 -11.71 -26.34 15.37
C ALA A 502 -10.67 -25.48 14.64
N THR A 503 -9.70 -26.12 14.00
CA THR A 503 -8.66 -25.45 13.20
C THR A 503 -9.27 -24.72 12.00
N LEU A 504 -10.24 -25.32 11.33
CA LEU A 504 -10.95 -24.71 10.19
C LEU A 504 -11.81 -23.52 10.61
N ASN A 505 -12.62 -23.66 11.66
CA ASN A 505 -13.45 -22.56 12.16
C ASN A 505 -12.58 -21.38 12.65
N THR A 506 -11.47 -21.70 13.33
CA THR A 506 -10.48 -20.69 13.72
C THR A 506 -9.86 -20.04 12.48
N TYR A 507 -9.50 -20.81 11.46
CA TYR A 507 -8.99 -20.26 10.20
C TYR A 507 -9.97 -19.29 9.56
N LEU A 508 -11.26 -19.65 9.49
CA LEU A 508 -12.32 -18.80 8.93
C LEU A 508 -12.60 -17.53 9.74
N THR A 509 -12.16 -17.49 11.00
CA THR A 509 -12.22 -16.27 11.84
C THR A 509 -11.13 -15.27 11.47
N PHE A 510 -9.95 -15.76 11.04
CA PHE A 510 -8.79 -14.92 10.71
C PHE A 510 -8.63 -14.66 9.21
N MET A 511 -9.11 -15.56 8.36
CA MET A 511 -8.88 -15.59 6.92
C MET A 511 -10.21 -15.76 6.20
N ASP A 512 -10.42 -15.03 5.10
CA ASP A 512 -11.66 -15.11 4.34
C ASP A 512 -11.91 -16.52 3.78
N ASN A 513 -13.17 -16.95 3.74
CA ASN A 513 -13.58 -18.28 3.26
C ASN A 513 -13.07 -18.57 1.84
N ASP A 514 -13.06 -17.56 0.98
CA ASP A 514 -12.58 -17.69 -0.38
C ASP A 514 -11.09 -18.05 -0.46
N THR A 515 -10.30 -17.92 0.61
CA THR A 515 -8.85 -18.25 0.63
C THR A 515 -8.56 -19.75 0.56
N ILE A 516 -9.56 -20.59 0.84
CA ILE A 516 -9.41 -22.05 0.85
C ILE A 516 -9.54 -22.56 -0.60
N PRO A 517 -8.55 -23.29 -1.15
CA PRO A 517 -8.68 -23.88 -2.47
C PRO A 517 -9.85 -24.90 -2.52
N ASP A 518 -10.63 -24.93 -3.61
CA ASP A 518 -11.78 -25.84 -3.74
C ASP A 518 -11.41 -27.31 -3.58
N ALA A 519 -10.20 -27.68 -4.00
CA ALA A 519 -9.64 -29.00 -3.77
C ALA A 519 -9.55 -29.34 -2.27
N VAL A 520 -9.09 -28.39 -1.45
CA VAL A 520 -8.98 -28.50 0.00
C VAL A 520 -10.37 -28.53 0.63
N TYR A 521 -11.28 -27.66 0.20
CA TYR A 521 -12.67 -27.65 0.68
C TYR A 521 -13.38 -28.97 0.41
N SER A 522 -13.21 -29.54 -0.79
CA SER A 522 -13.75 -30.86 -1.16
C SER A 522 -13.12 -32.00 -0.36
N LYS A 523 -11.84 -31.86 0.03
CA LYS A 523 -11.11 -32.85 0.83
C LYS A 523 -11.60 -32.79 2.28
N ILE A 524 -11.68 -31.60 2.87
CA ILE A 524 -12.28 -31.34 4.19
C ILE A 524 -13.70 -31.88 4.26
N ARG A 525 -14.55 -31.55 3.28
CA ARG A 525 -15.95 -32.02 3.24
C ARG A 525 -16.04 -33.54 3.12
N ARG A 526 -15.17 -34.18 2.34
CA ARG A 526 -15.10 -35.65 2.28
C ARG A 526 -14.68 -36.25 3.61
N THR A 527 -13.65 -35.71 4.26
CA THR A 527 -13.18 -36.18 5.58
C THR A 527 -14.21 -35.94 6.69
N ALA A 528 -15.08 -34.93 6.55
CA ALA A 528 -16.17 -34.68 7.49
C ALA A 528 -17.40 -35.59 7.29
N MET A 529 -17.65 -36.04 6.05
CA MET A 529 -18.86 -36.80 5.67
C MET A 529 -18.65 -38.31 5.51
N ALA A 530 -17.50 -38.75 4.99
CA ALA A 530 -17.15 -40.15 4.96
C ALA A 530 -16.61 -40.50 6.35
N GLY A 531 -17.16 -41.52 7.00
CA GLY A 531 -16.60 -42.08 8.24
C GLY A 531 -15.22 -42.74 8.05
N ASP A 532 -14.47 -42.31 7.04
CA ASP A 532 -13.11 -42.75 6.75
C ASP A 532 -12.19 -42.25 7.88
N ILE A 533 -11.43 -43.18 8.43
CA ILE A 533 -10.42 -42.94 9.46
C ILE A 533 -9.38 -41.98 8.86
N PRO A 534 -9.30 -40.71 9.32
CA PRO A 534 -8.28 -39.80 8.83
C PRO A 534 -6.95 -40.30 9.36
N GLU A 535 -6.10 -40.85 8.50
CA GLU A 535 -4.72 -41.11 8.89
C GLU A 535 -4.05 -39.77 9.23
N LEU A 536 -3.23 -39.74 10.28
CA LEU A 536 -2.47 -38.54 10.71
C LEU A 536 -1.78 -37.78 9.54
N PRO A 537 -1.16 -38.44 8.55
CA PRO A 537 -0.55 -37.77 7.40
C PRO A 537 -1.54 -36.97 6.53
N HIS A 538 -2.79 -37.44 6.42
CA HIS A 538 -3.83 -36.77 5.62
C HIS A 538 -4.27 -35.46 6.27
N TYR A 539 -4.34 -35.41 7.60
CA TYR A 539 -4.68 -34.19 8.35
C TYR A 539 -3.66 -33.06 8.11
N GLY A 540 -2.37 -33.36 8.24
CA GLY A 540 -1.33 -32.32 8.06
C GLY A 540 -1.16 -31.89 6.62
N GLN A 541 -1.48 -32.72 5.63
CA GLN A 541 -1.55 -32.28 4.24
C GLN A 541 -2.65 -31.22 4.04
N ILE A 542 -3.82 -31.41 4.68
CA ILE A 542 -4.91 -30.43 4.63
C ILE A 542 -4.46 -29.13 5.31
N TRP A 543 -3.83 -29.23 6.48
CA TRP A 543 -3.36 -28.07 7.23
C TRP A 543 -2.22 -27.32 6.52
N GLU A 544 -1.28 -28.04 5.89
CA GLU A 544 -0.22 -27.46 5.08
C GLU A 544 -0.80 -26.73 3.85
N GLN A 545 -1.74 -27.35 3.15
CA GLN A 545 -2.39 -26.73 1.99
C GLN A 545 -3.18 -25.47 2.36
N LEU A 546 -3.80 -25.46 3.55
CA LEU A 546 -4.51 -24.31 4.10
C LEU A 546 -3.55 -23.16 4.42
N LEU A 547 -2.38 -23.46 4.99
CA LEU A 547 -1.40 -22.47 5.42
C LEU A 547 -0.43 -21.99 4.33
N LYS A 548 -0.30 -22.76 3.24
CA LYS A 548 0.68 -22.50 2.17
C LYS A 548 0.67 -21.05 1.65
N PRO A 549 -0.48 -20.41 1.37
CA PRO A 549 -0.50 -19.02 0.89
C PRO A 549 0.06 -18.04 1.93
N SER A 550 -0.39 -18.15 3.19
CA SER A 550 0.02 -17.26 4.28
C SER A 550 1.50 -17.42 4.63
N ILE A 551 2.02 -18.65 4.59
CA ILE A 551 3.42 -18.96 4.86
C ILE A 551 4.33 -18.48 3.72
N SER A 552 3.87 -18.53 2.47
CA SER A 552 4.63 -17.99 1.34
C SER A 552 4.91 -16.50 1.54
N ASN A 553 3.91 -15.72 1.95
CA ASN A 553 4.07 -14.29 2.22
C ASN A 553 5.01 -14.03 3.42
N ALA A 554 4.89 -14.83 4.48
CA ALA A 554 5.77 -14.78 5.65
C ALA A 554 7.25 -15.00 5.30
N ARG A 555 7.56 -15.79 4.26
CA ARG A 555 8.95 -16.05 3.82
C ARG A 555 9.63 -14.82 3.22
N TYR A 556 8.87 -13.96 2.55
CA TYR A 556 9.42 -12.82 1.80
C TYR A 556 9.33 -11.49 2.55
N ILE A 557 8.68 -11.44 3.71
CA ILE A 557 8.52 -10.21 4.50
C ILE A 557 9.87 -9.53 4.84
N MET A 558 10.93 -10.32 5.07
CA MET A 558 12.27 -9.80 5.35
C MET A 558 12.90 -9.12 4.14
N ALA A 559 12.63 -9.63 2.94
CA ALA A 559 13.04 -8.97 1.71
C ALA A 559 12.30 -7.64 1.55
N MET A 560 11.01 -7.57 1.89
CA MET A 560 10.26 -6.31 1.87
C MET A 560 10.83 -5.31 2.89
N CYS A 561 11.14 -5.74 4.11
CA CYS A 561 11.79 -4.88 5.11
C CYS A 561 13.19 -4.41 4.66
N GLY A 562 14.02 -5.29 4.11
CA GLY A 562 15.34 -4.89 3.63
C GLY A 562 15.28 -3.93 2.44
N THR A 563 14.39 -4.19 1.49
CA THR A 563 14.19 -3.32 0.31
C THR A 563 13.65 -1.93 0.68
N THR A 564 12.75 -1.82 1.67
CA THR A 564 12.25 -0.50 2.11
C THR A 564 13.38 0.38 2.64
N LEU A 565 14.27 -0.19 3.48
CA LEU A 565 15.43 0.53 4.03
C LEU A 565 16.44 0.93 2.95
N ILE A 566 16.70 0.04 1.98
CA ILE A 566 17.59 0.32 0.83
C ILE A 566 17.03 1.43 -0.05
N PHE A 567 15.73 1.40 -0.35
CA PHE A 567 15.10 2.44 -1.14
C PHE A 567 15.01 3.76 -0.38
N LEU A 568 14.79 3.72 0.93
CA LEU A 568 14.82 4.92 1.77
C LEU A 568 16.23 5.54 1.80
N ALA A 569 17.28 4.73 1.96
CA ALA A 569 18.66 5.19 1.90
C ALA A 569 19.00 5.83 0.55
N SER A 570 18.53 5.21 -0.54
CA SER A 570 18.70 5.71 -1.90
C SER A 570 17.94 7.03 -2.13
N LEU A 571 16.72 7.14 -1.60
CA LEU A 571 15.91 8.34 -1.65
C LEU A 571 16.62 9.51 -0.96
N ASN A 572 17.15 9.29 0.24
CA ASN A 572 17.93 10.29 0.98
C ASN A 572 19.21 10.71 0.25
N LEU A 573 19.94 9.74 -0.32
CA LEU A 573 21.17 10.00 -1.07
C LEU A 573 20.93 10.86 -2.33
N ILE A 574 19.82 10.60 -3.03
CA ILE A 574 19.43 11.37 -4.21
C ILE A 574 18.96 12.77 -3.80
N GLN A 575 18.24 12.89 -2.69
CA GLN A 575 17.68 14.14 -2.17
C GLN A 575 18.76 15.18 -1.85
N ALA A 576 19.78 14.80 -1.09
CA ALA A 576 20.90 15.65 -0.75
C ALA A 576 22.20 14.86 -0.78
N TRP A 577 23.20 15.35 -1.52
CA TRP A 577 24.54 14.75 -1.42
C TRP A 577 25.08 15.00 -0.01
N PRO A 578 25.53 13.96 0.72
CA PRO A 578 25.97 14.14 2.09
C PRO A 578 27.24 14.97 2.11
N ARG A 579 27.25 16.02 2.94
CA ARG A 579 28.39 16.95 3.06
C ARG A 579 29.29 16.61 4.24
N ASP A 580 28.74 15.95 5.24
CA ASP A 580 29.37 15.59 6.49
C ASP A 580 29.47 14.07 6.63
N ARG A 581 30.50 13.65 7.38
CA ARG A 581 30.75 12.24 7.67
C ARG A 581 29.61 11.57 8.45
N PHE A 582 28.85 12.33 9.26
CA PHE A 582 27.77 11.78 10.07
C PHE A 582 26.54 11.46 9.20
N HIS A 583 26.22 12.31 8.23
CA HIS A 583 25.19 12.01 7.23
C HIS A 583 25.59 10.84 6.31
N TRP A 584 26.86 10.74 5.88
CA TRP A 584 27.35 9.54 5.18
C TRP A 584 27.21 8.28 6.04
N ALA A 585 27.55 8.35 7.33
CA ALA A 585 27.41 7.23 8.25
C ALA A 585 25.94 6.80 8.43
N SER A 586 25.00 7.76 8.50
CA SER A 586 23.56 7.45 8.58
C SER A 586 23.08 6.72 7.32
N ILE A 587 23.37 7.23 6.13
CA ILE A 587 22.97 6.58 4.87
C ILE A 587 23.59 5.17 4.75
N PHE A 588 24.89 5.05 5.06
CA PHE A 588 25.56 3.75 5.04
C PHE A 588 24.96 2.78 6.04
N SER A 589 24.59 3.25 7.23
CA SER A 589 23.93 2.40 8.24
C SER A 589 22.56 1.89 7.75
N ARG A 590 21.77 2.72 7.08
CA ARG A 590 20.48 2.31 6.49
C ARG A 590 20.68 1.24 5.40
N TYR A 591 21.67 1.40 4.53
CA TYR A 591 22.04 0.37 3.56
C TYR A 591 22.50 -0.93 4.23
N ALA A 592 23.36 -0.83 5.25
CA ALA A 592 23.88 -1.98 5.98
C ALA A 592 22.74 -2.75 6.66
N THR A 593 21.86 -2.07 7.40
CA THR A 593 20.68 -2.68 8.02
C THR A 593 19.76 -3.31 6.98
N GLY A 594 19.50 -2.62 5.85
CA GLY A 594 18.69 -3.17 4.76
C GLY A 594 19.29 -4.44 4.13
N VAL A 595 20.60 -4.47 3.91
CA VAL A 595 21.32 -5.65 3.41
C VAL A 595 21.31 -6.78 4.45
N CYS A 596 21.51 -6.49 5.74
CA CYS A 596 21.38 -7.47 6.80
C CYS A 596 19.99 -8.12 6.83
N MET A 597 18.92 -7.32 6.69
CA MET A 597 17.55 -7.84 6.61
C MET A 597 17.32 -8.68 5.34
N LEU A 598 17.89 -8.29 4.19
CA LEU A 598 17.86 -9.12 2.98
C LEU A 598 18.60 -10.44 3.15
N LEU A 599 19.75 -10.45 3.83
CA LEU A 599 20.53 -11.67 4.09
C LEU A 599 19.77 -12.67 4.96
N LEU A 600 18.81 -12.22 5.78
CA LEU A 600 17.93 -13.13 6.52
C LEU A 600 17.02 -13.97 5.62
N LEU A 601 16.90 -13.64 4.33
CA LEU A 601 16.28 -14.53 3.33
C LEU A 601 17.05 -15.85 3.17
N LEU A 602 18.34 -15.91 3.54
CA LEU A 602 19.11 -17.15 3.58
C LEU A 602 18.55 -18.17 4.58
N LEU A 603 17.73 -17.74 5.56
CA LEU A 603 17.00 -18.67 6.44
C LEU A 603 16.04 -19.58 5.65
N ASN A 604 15.66 -19.20 4.43
CA ASN A 604 14.81 -20.01 3.57
C ASN A 604 15.55 -21.22 2.98
N ILE A 605 16.89 -21.25 3.07
CA ILE A 605 17.70 -22.37 2.65
C ILE A 605 17.58 -23.49 3.68
N GLY A 606 17.01 -24.61 3.27
CA GLY A 606 16.84 -25.81 4.10
C GLY A 606 16.51 -27.03 3.24
N SER A 607 16.91 -28.21 3.71
CA SER A 607 16.67 -29.47 3.00
C SER A 607 15.19 -29.88 3.03
N VAL A 608 14.43 -29.44 4.03
CA VAL A 608 12.99 -29.64 4.14
C VAL A 608 12.26 -28.29 3.99
N GLN A 609 11.49 -28.16 2.92
CA GLN A 609 10.74 -26.95 2.54
C GLN A 609 9.25 -27.02 2.94
N VAL A 610 8.89 -28.00 3.76
CA VAL A 610 7.53 -28.25 4.24
C VAL A 610 7.36 -27.66 5.64
N TYR A 611 6.24 -26.96 5.88
CA TYR A 611 5.94 -26.39 7.20
C TYR A 611 5.58 -27.46 8.23
N VAL A 612 4.66 -28.36 7.88
CA VAL A 612 4.15 -29.41 8.77
C VAL A 612 5.01 -30.66 8.64
N ALA A 613 5.85 -30.96 9.64
CA ALA A 613 6.66 -32.18 9.66
C ALA A 613 6.26 -33.09 10.82
N TRP A 614 6.33 -34.41 10.58
CA TRP A 614 5.77 -35.43 11.48
C TRP A 614 6.81 -36.28 12.21
N SER A 615 8.09 -36.17 11.82
CA SER A 615 9.19 -36.81 12.53
C SER A 615 10.08 -35.73 13.14
N ASP A 616 10.56 -35.97 14.36
CA ASP A 616 11.48 -35.05 15.07
C ASP A 616 12.73 -34.74 14.24
N GLN A 617 13.19 -35.73 13.46
CA GLN A 617 14.33 -35.58 12.56
C GLN A 617 14.02 -34.66 11.36
N GLN A 618 12.80 -34.68 10.83
CA GLN A 618 12.38 -33.72 9.80
C GLN A 618 12.17 -32.33 10.41
N LEU A 619 11.57 -32.25 11.61
CA LEU A 619 11.30 -31.00 12.32
C LEU A 619 12.59 -30.20 12.58
N ALA A 620 13.68 -30.89 12.94
CA ALA A 620 15.01 -30.34 13.15
C ALA A 620 15.75 -29.92 11.86
N ARG A 621 15.42 -30.53 10.71
CA ARG A 621 16.05 -30.24 9.40
C ARG A 621 15.24 -29.24 8.54
N ARG A 622 14.14 -28.71 9.06
CA ARG A 622 13.33 -27.66 8.40
C ARG A 622 14.15 -26.40 8.15
N ALA A 623 13.79 -25.68 7.09
CA ALA A 623 14.36 -24.34 6.83
C ALA A 623 14.19 -23.44 8.06
N GLY A 624 15.21 -22.62 8.33
CA GLY A 624 15.26 -21.74 9.52
C GLY A 624 14.09 -20.76 9.58
N VAL A 625 13.51 -20.36 8.44
CA VAL A 625 12.32 -19.50 8.39
C VAL A 625 11.14 -20.11 9.15
N PHE A 626 10.95 -21.44 9.07
CA PHE A 626 9.82 -22.09 9.75
C PHE A 626 10.01 -22.12 11.26
N GLN A 627 11.22 -22.39 11.73
CA GLN A 627 11.54 -22.34 13.16
C GLN A 627 11.36 -20.92 13.72
N TRP A 628 11.67 -19.91 12.92
CA TRP A 628 11.51 -18.51 13.28
C TRP A 628 10.04 -18.05 13.29
N ILE A 629 9.20 -18.56 12.37
CA ILE A 629 7.74 -18.41 12.40
C ILE A 629 7.16 -19.08 13.66
N ASP A 630 7.55 -20.32 13.95
CA ASP A 630 7.10 -21.07 15.12
C ASP A 630 7.48 -20.34 16.43
N ALA A 631 8.65 -19.69 16.47
CA ALA A 631 9.09 -18.88 17.61
C ALA A 631 8.35 -17.53 17.76
N SER A 632 7.45 -17.17 16.83
CA SER A 632 6.76 -15.87 16.79
C SER A 632 7.71 -14.65 16.78
N CYS A 633 8.95 -14.85 16.31
CA CYS A 633 10.01 -13.82 16.31
C CYS A 633 10.03 -12.96 15.04
N VAL A 634 9.09 -13.17 14.11
CA VAL A 634 9.05 -12.47 12.82
C VAL A 634 8.85 -10.96 12.98
N LEU A 635 7.74 -10.54 13.57
CA LEU A 635 7.45 -9.12 13.79
C LEU A 635 8.41 -8.46 14.79
N PRO A 636 8.80 -9.12 15.92
CA PRO A 636 9.81 -8.59 16.83
C PRO A 636 11.15 -8.24 16.19
N THR A 637 11.67 -9.09 15.30
CA THR A 637 12.95 -8.82 14.63
C THR A 637 12.86 -7.65 13.64
N ILE A 638 11.74 -7.50 12.92
CA ILE A 638 11.49 -6.34 12.05
C ILE A 638 11.41 -5.06 12.90
N ALA A 639 10.62 -5.08 13.98
CA ALA A 639 10.51 -3.96 14.90
C ALA A 639 11.87 -3.58 15.52
N LEU A 640 12.67 -4.57 15.92
CA LEU A 640 14.01 -4.38 16.45
C LEU A 640 14.93 -3.73 15.41
N ALA A 641 14.88 -4.16 14.14
CA ALA A 641 15.70 -3.58 13.08
C ALA A 641 15.40 -2.08 12.87
N TYR A 642 14.12 -1.70 12.82
CA TYR A 642 13.73 -0.30 12.74
C TYR A 642 14.11 0.51 13.98
N MET A 643 13.95 -0.07 15.17
CA MET A 643 14.34 0.57 16.43
C MET A 643 15.85 0.77 16.52
N ILE A 644 16.65 -0.22 16.14
CA ILE A 644 18.12 -0.11 16.07
C ILE A 644 18.51 0.97 15.08
N GLN A 645 17.90 1.01 13.89
CA GLN A 645 18.18 2.04 12.89
C GLN A 645 17.86 3.44 13.42
N PHE A 646 16.74 3.60 14.13
CA PHE A 646 16.38 4.85 14.79
C PHE A 646 17.41 5.28 15.84
N VAL A 647 17.87 4.36 16.68
CA VAL A 647 18.88 4.64 17.71
C VAL A 647 20.20 5.07 17.06
N ILE A 648 20.62 4.39 15.99
CA ILE A 648 21.83 4.74 15.23
C ILE A 648 21.72 6.15 14.65
N ASP A 649 20.63 6.45 13.93
CA ASP A 649 20.45 7.77 13.31
C ASP A 649 20.40 8.88 14.36
N THR A 650 19.68 8.65 15.47
CA THR A 650 19.61 9.60 16.59
C THR A 650 20.99 9.84 17.20
N ALA A 651 21.74 8.78 17.49
CA ALA A 651 23.09 8.89 18.05
C ALA A 651 24.04 9.67 17.12
N LEU A 652 23.94 9.46 15.80
CA LEU A 652 24.73 10.19 14.81
C LEU A 652 24.38 11.67 14.76
N VAL A 653 23.09 12.03 14.87
CA VAL A 653 22.64 13.43 14.95
C VAL A 653 23.19 14.10 16.22
N TYR A 654 23.07 13.46 17.38
CA TYR A 654 23.63 13.99 18.62
C TYR A 654 25.16 14.16 18.55
N ALA A 655 25.87 13.20 17.95
CA ALA A 655 27.30 13.29 17.73
C ALA A 655 27.69 14.44 16.78
N ALA A 656 26.90 14.67 15.73
CA ALA A 656 27.11 15.77 14.80
C ALA A 656 26.93 17.13 15.49
N VAL A 657 25.86 17.33 16.26
CA VAL A 657 25.61 18.57 17.02
C VAL A 657 26.71 18.81 18.06
N TRP A 658 27.11 17.78 18.79
CA TRP A 658 28.18 17.88 19.77
C TRP A 658 29.52 18.29 19.13
N HIS A 659 29.85 17.71 17.98
CA HIS A 659 31.06 18.07 17.23
C HIS A 659 31.01 19.52 16.73
N SER A 660 29.88 19.96 16.16
CA SER A 660 29.70 21.33 15.68
C SER A 660 29.84 22.37 16.80
N ARG A 661 29.26 22.11 17.99
CA ARG A 661 29.41 22.98 19.16
C ARG A 661 30.87 23.06 19.62
N LYS A 662 31.61 21.94 19.60
CA LYS A 662 33.03 21.92 19.98
C LYS A 662 33.90 22.72 19.02
N VAL A 663 33.60 22.70 17.73
CA VAL A 663 34.30 23.50 16.71
C VAL A 663 33.99 24.99 16.92
N ALA A 664 32.72 25.36 17.07
CA ALA A 664 32.31 26.75 17.30
C ALA A 664 32.95 27.35 18.57
N ASN A 665 33.00 26.59 19.67
CA ASN A 665 33.63 27.04 20.91
C ASN A 665 35.16 27.21 20.78
N ARG A 666 35.82 26.48 19.87
CA ARG A 666 37.25 26.68 19.59
C ARG A 666 37.48 27.94 18.78
N GLU A 667 36.67 28.18 17.75
CA GLU A 667 36.72 29.40 16.95
C GLU A 667 36.44 30.67 17.79
N GLN A 668 35.56 30.57 18.79
CA GLN A 668 35.31 31.64 19.76
C GLN A 668 36.43 31.84 20.79
N ALA A 669 37.28 30.83 21.03
CA ALA A 669 38.42 30.93 21.94
C ALA A 669 39.70 31.42 21.26
N GLU A 670 39.73 31.37 19.92
CA GLU A 670 40.82 31.85 19.07
C GLU A 670 40.59 33.27 18.51
N THR A 671 39.36 33.80 18.66
CA THR A 671 39.01 35.20 18.39
C THR A 671 39.04 36.01 19.68
#